data_AF-A0A497U226-F1
#
_entry.id   AF-A0A497U226-F1
#
_cell.length_a   1.000
_cell.length_b   1.000
_cell.length_c   1.000
_cell.angle_alpha   90.00
_cell.angle_beta   90.00
_cell.angle_gamma   90.00
#
_symmetry.space_group_name_H-M   'P 1'
#
loop_
_entity.id
_entity.type
_entity.pdbx_description
1 polymer ?
#
loop_
_entity_poly.entity_id
_entity_poly.type
_entity_poly.pdbx_seq_one_letter_code
_entity_poly.pdbx_strand_id
1 'polypeptide(L)'
;MDVFIAKGSRTHPLAIIKEMISQAPHVSLIFLSVIILSPICLTAHAAPINCVYLGGSNTWSSSSAWTGIDCASFYPNNENGGDTFNATVNSGVVTLDQDIAIQQFNFGGGIVTGSHNFTAHDSLRISGGTLSGSGTTRAEGGLRLNGTSDHYINDTQTLVNASGQTAEWTDTTSSTYYSPNHPGDIRMASGARLVNESGATFNATRTSSGSLHSRSITGGSFDNQGTFNVDVGSSDNVYIRNAFSNTGTVNVNSGRLWVSGSGTLSSGSFNLTGGDLFVSGTHTFDGGTSITGSRTATFTGTNTFDDATLSQATASFGSGLATVGANTTYDVGNTYIRNGATVDFAATGLRNLSLYSGGLLRSDNTVAVSGQFNLNGGTLSGSGTTRAEGGLRLNGTSDHYINDTQTLVNASGQTAEWTDTTSSTYYSPNHPGDIRMASGARLVNESGATFNATRTSSGSLHSRSITGGSFDNQGTFNVDVGSSDNVYIRNAFSNTGTVNVNSGNLRVSGTTTTNSGKVTIDSGASLIYSNTYELTSGHTSVNGRLIASGGVKSDGGLLSGSGLIYGDVTNGGFLNPGNSPGRLTINGNYEQDSTGVLLIELLGENPGIEYDQLIVNGLVDLNSDGGFGGILDLDLAYDALVGDIFTIILNDSTDLISNVFSGLVEGALLYEEFNDFSYEFGITYQGGTGNDVVISILEKTFVPSPSSIWLFLAGLLGLIAVRRKNALST
;
A
#
# COMPACT_ATOMS: atom_id res chain seq x y z
N MET A 1 56.17 -44.53 17.49
CA MET A 1 57.01 -43.38 17.14
C MET A 1 56.41 -42.18 17.84
N ASP A 2 56.64 -42.04 19.14
CA ASP A 2 57.87 -41.52 19.77
C ASP A 2 58.10 -40.04 19.43
N VAL A 3 58.47 -39.11 20.31
CA VAL A 3 58.58 -38.92 21.77
C VAL A 3 59.20 -37.50 21.91
N PHE A 4 59.04 -36.88 23.10
CA PHE A 4 59.83 -35.79 23.76
C PHE A 4 58.96 -34.57 24.17
N ILE A 5 58.55 -34.31 25.43
CA ILE A 5 59.26 -34.13 26.75
C ILE A 5 60.11 -32.84 26.76
N ALA A 6 60.14 -31.90 27.74
CA ALA A 6 59.43 -31.59 29.00
C ALA A 6 59.93 -30.23 29.56
N LYS A 7 59.16 -29.58 30.46
CA LYS A 7 59.46 -29.21 31.88
C LYS A 7 58.28 -28.31 32.36
N GLY A 8 57.60 -28.40 33.52
CA GLY A 8 57.85 -28.98 34.85
C GLY A 8 58.14 -27.85 35.87
N SER A 9 57.19 -27.34 36.68
CA SER A 9 57.02 -27.62 38.13
C SER A 9 56.01 -26.63 38.77
N ARG A 10 54.80 -27.00 39.21
CA ARG A 10 54.33 -27.41 40.58
C ARG A 10 54.53 -26.38 41.71
N THR A 11 53.44 -25.93 42.36
CA THR A 11 52.93 -26.35 43.71
C THR A 11 51.73 -25.49 44.21
N HIS A 12 50.71 -26.13 44.81
CA HIS A 12 49.66 -25.54 45.67
C HIS A 12 50.16 -25.38 47.14
N PRO A 13 49.32 -25.05 48.17
CA PRO A 13 48.88 -23.72 48.63
C PRO A 13 49.22 -23.47 50.13
N LEU A 14 48.99 -22.25 50.64
CA LEU A 14 48.81 -21.77 52.05
C LEU A 14 49.63 -20.50 52.36
N ALA A 15 49.11 -19.70 53.31
CA ALA A 15 49.67 -18.52 53.99
C ALA A 15 49.35 -17.17 53.31
N ILE A 16 48.82 -16.10 53.94
CA ILE A 16 48.66 -15.73 55.36
C ILE A 16 47.57 -14.62 55.46
N ILE A 17 46.90 -14.62 56.60
CA ILE A 17 45.86 -13.70 57.12
C ILE A 17 46.51 -12.47 57.80
N LYS A 18 45.89 -11.26 57.74
CA LYS A 18 45.41 -10.41 58.87
C LYS A 18 45.59 -8.89 58.68
N GLU A 19 44.46 -8.18 58.59
CA GLU A 19 44.05 -6.95 59.32
C GLU A 19 42.66 -6.54 58.74
N MET A 20 41.53 -7.06 59.18
CA MET A 20 40.67 -6.65 60.31
C MET A 20 40.23 -5.17 60.31
N ILE A 21 39.04 -4.87 59.76
CA ILE A 21 37.87 -4.27 60.44
C ILE A 21 36.64 -4.36 59.48
N SER A 22 35.49 -4.73 60.06
CA SER A 22 34.15 -4.87 59.45
C SER A 22 33.75 -6.25 58.88
N GLN A 23 33.62 -7.20 59.83
CA GLN A 23 32.52 -8.17 60.00
C GLN A 23 32.13 -9.09 58.82
N ALA A 24 32.43 -10.37 59.01
CA ALA A 24 31.99 -11.50 58.19
C ALA A 24 30.97 -12.36 59.00
N PRO A 25 30.61 -13.60 58.59
CA PRO A 25 29.33 -13.91 57.94
C PRO A 25 28.56 -15.03 58.67
N HIS A 26 27.26 -15.21 58.42
CA HIS A 26 26.59 -16.47 58.73
C HIS A 26 25.54 -16.82 57.69
N VAL A 27 25.83 -17.89 56.93
CA VAL A 27 24.82 -18.84 56.46
C VAL A 27 24.05 -19.27 57.70
N SER A 28 22.81 -18.80 57.83
CA SER A 28 21.94 -19.15 58.93
C SER A 28 20.82 -20.02 58.40
N LEU A 29 20.92 -21.28 58.78
CA LEU A 29 19.82 -22.18 59.11
C LEU A 29 18.53 -21.40 59.44
N ILE A 30 17.57 -21.35 58.52
CA ILE A 30 16.21 -20.96 58.90
C ILE A 30 15.62 -22.18 59.60
N PHE A 31 15.69 -22.15 60.92
CA PHE A 31 14.83 -22.94 61.78
C PHE A 31 13.40 -22.79 61.27
N LEU A 32 12.83 -23.92 60.86
CA LEU A 32 11.39 -24.14 60.81
C LEU A 32 10.85 -23.88 62.22
N SER A 33 10.56 -22.63 62.49
CA SER A 33 9.79 -22.23 63.65
C SER A 33 8.38 -22.67 63.34
N VAL A 34 8.04 -23.89 63.74
CA VAL A 34 6.67 -24.25 64.05
C VAL A 34 6.28 -23.34 65.22
N ILE A 35 5.93 -22.09 64.91
CA ILE A 35 4.97 -21.38 65.72
C ILE A 35 3.72 -22.21 65.51
N ILE A 36 3.42 -23.06 66.50
CA ILE A 36 2.04 -23.41 66.78
C ILE A 36 1.39 -22.07 67.06
N LEU A 37 0.95 -21.39 65.99
CA LEU A 37 -0.21 -20.56 66.09
C LEU A 37 -1.23 -21.58 66.57
N SER A 38 -1.53 -21.50 67.87
CA SER A 38 -2.86 -21.84 68.37
C SER A 38 -3.82 -21.52 67.24
N PRO A 39 -4.79 -22.39 66.88
CA PRO A 39 -5.79 -21.96 65.93
C PRO A 39 -6.25 -20.61 66.46
N ILE A 40 -5.97 -19.55 65.70
CA ILE A 40 -6.84 -18.39 65.74
C ILE A 40 -8.14 -19.10 65.47
N CYS A 41 -8.94 -19.21 66.51
CA CYS A 41 -10.33 -19.51 66.39
C CYS A 41 -10.75 -18.54 65.29
N LEU A 42 -10.82 -19.03 64.05
CA LEU A 42 -11.75 -18.52 63.07
C LEU A 42 -13.00 -18.55 63.91
N THR A 43 -13.39 -17.39 64.43
CA THR A 43 -14.72 -17.23 64.97
C THR A 43 -15.56 -17.76 63.84
N ALA A 44 -16.13 -18.95 64.06
CA ALA A 44 -17.13 -19.49 63.18
C ALA A 44 -18.22 -18.43 63.27
N HIS A 45 -18.18 -17.45 62.36
CA HIS A 45 -19.26 -16.52 62.22
C HIS A 45 -20.49 -17.39 62.00
N ALA A 46 -21.54 -17.11 62.76
CA ALA A 46 -22.82 -17.76 62.55
C ALA A 46 -23.16 -17.70 61.05
N ALA A 47 -23.81 -18.75 60.54
CA ALA A 47 -24.23 -18.77 59.14
C ALA A 47 -25.00 -17.46 58.82
N PRO A 48 -24.76 -16.81 57.67
CA PRO A 48 -25.36 -15.52 57.40
C PRO A 48 -26.89 -15.56 57.50
N ILE A 49 -27.47 -14.55 58.14
CA ILE A 49 -28.92 -14.37 58.26
C ILE A 49 -29.48 -14.03 56.87
N ASN A 50 -30.47 -14.79 56.40
CA ASN A 50 -31.05 -14.60 55.08
C ASN A 50 -32.31 -13.73 55.16
N CYS A 51 -32.23 -12.51 54.64
CA CYS A 51 -33.33 -11.56 54.58
C CYS A 51 -33.90 -11.44 53.17
N VAL A 52 -35.22 -11.42 53.06
CA VAL A 52 -35.94 -11.18 51.80
C VAL A 52 -36.77 -9.93 51.95
N TYR A 53 -36.65 -9.00 51.00
CA TYR A 53 -37.45 -7.78 51.00
C TYR A 53 -38.90 -8.09 50.63
N LEU A 54 -39.86 -7.56 51.41
CA LEU A 54 -41.29 -7.86 51.26
C LEU A 54 -41.96 -7.16 50.07
N GLY A 55 -41.27 -6.21 49.43
CA GLY A 55 -41.83 -5.35 48.38
C GLY A 55 -42.36 -4.03 48.93
N GLY A 56 -43.02 -3.22 48.08
CA GLY A 56 -43.43 -1.86 48.42
C GLY A 56 -42.27 -0.86 48.44
N SER A 57 -42.47 0.34 48.98
CA SER A 57 -41.47 1.42 49.02
C SER A 57 -41.04 1.73 50.45
N ASN A 58 -39.79 1.43 50.82
CA ASN A 58 -39.26 1.67 52.17
C ASN A 58 -37.76 2.03 52.13
N THR A 59 -37.22 2.52 53.25
CA THR A 59 -35.77 2.62 53.46
C THR A 59 -35.17 1.26 53.78
N TRP A 60 -33.88 1.06 53.47
CA TRP A 60 -33.16 -0.17 53.73
C TRP A 60 -33.16 -0.52 55.22
N SER A 61 -32.97 0.48 56.08
CA SER A 61 -32.93 0.34 57.54
C SER A 61 -34.27 -0.03 58.20
N SER A 62 -35.38 -0.06 57.45
CA SER A 62 -36.70 -0.44 57.99
C SER A 62 -36.79 -1.95 58.18
N SER A 63 -36.52 -2.46 59.38
CA SER A 63 -36.52 -3.91 59.66
C SER A 63 -37.86 -4.59 59.36
N SER A 64 -38.98 -3.85 59.47
CA SER A 64 -40.31 -4.36 59.13
C SER A 64 -40.53 -4.59 57.63
N ALA A 65 -39.64 -4.09 56.78
CA ALA A 65 -39.67 -4.30 55.34
C ALA A 65 -38.97 -5.60 54.90
N TRP A 66 -38.34 -6.32 55.84
CA TRP A 66 -37.62 -7.56 55.60
C TRP A 66 -38.29 -8.75 56.30
N THR A 67 -38.22 -9.93 55.67
CA THR A 67 -38.61 -11.20 56.27
C THR A 67 -37.44 -12.17 56.34
N GLY A 68 -37.44 -13.03 57.35
CA GLY A 68 -36.34 -13.93 57.70
C GLY A 68 -36.22 -14.02 59.22
N ILE A 69 -35.64 -15.11 59.73
CA ILE A 69 -35.31 -15.25 61.16
C ILE A 69 -34.32 -14.11 61.49
N ASP A 70 -34.62 -13.33 62.53
CA ASP A 70 -33.88 -12.15 63.01
C ASP A 70 -33.86 -10.89 62.09
N CYS A 71 -34.32 -10.99 60.83
CA CYS A 71 -34.49 -9.83 59.93
C CYS A 71 -35.63 -8.87 60.33
N ALA A 72 -36.60 -9.33 61.13
CA ALA A 72 -37.66 -8.47 61.65
C ALA A 72 -37.18 -7.58 62.81
N SER A 73 -36.12 -8.03 63.50
CA SER A 73 -35.49 -7.33 64.62
C SER A 73 -34.31 -6.46 64.18
N PHE A 74 -33.63 -6.84 63.10
CA PHE A 74 -32.54 -6.10 62.48
C PHE A 74 -32.74 -6.03 60.96
N TYR A 75 -32.39 -4.92 60.31
CA TYR A 75 -32.29 -4.90 58.85
C TYR A 75 -30.95 -5.51 58.38
N PRO A 76 -30.87 -6.09 57.17
CA PRO A 76 -29.64 -6.70 56.68
C PRO A 76 -28.52 -5.67 56.51
N ASN A 77 -27.56 -5.69 57.42
CA ASN A 77 -26.31 -4.94 57.37
C ASN A 77 -25.33 -5.66 58.31
N ASN A 78 -24.17 -6.09 57.80
CA ASN A 78 -23.17 -6.78 58.58
C ASN A 78 -22.83 -5.98 59.84
N GLU A 79 -22.52 -6.70 60.92
CA GLU A 79 -22.30 -6.16 62.27
C GLU A 79 -23.57 -5.76 63.02
N ASN A 80 -24.75 -5.69 62.37
CA ASN A 80 -26.02 -5.58 63.11
C ASN A 80 -26.23 -6.83 63.98
N GLY A 81 -26.34 -6.62 65.30
CA GLY A 81 -26.48 -7.72 66.25
C GLY A 81 -25.23 -8.60 66.42
N GLY A 82 -24.10 -8.23 65.78
CA GLY A 82 -22.91 -9.07 65.69
C GLY A 82 -22.97 -10.14 64.59
N ASP A 83 -23.96 -10.07 63.70
CA ASP A 83 -24.21 -11.06 62.66
C ASP A 83 -23.77 -10.60 61.26
N THR A 84 -23.76 -11.55 60.33
CA THR A 84 -23.57 -11.30 58.90
C THR A 84 -24.86 -11.60 58.16
N PHE A 85 -25.13 -10.89 57.05
CA PHE A 85 -26.43 -10.94 56.38
C PHE A 85 -26.29 -11.28 54.90
N ASN A 86 -27.28 -12.00 54.38
CA ASN A 86 -27.59 -12.09 52.96
C ASN A 86 -28.91 -11.36 52.72
N ALA A 87 -29.03 -10.64 51.61
CA ALA A 87 -30.27 -9.95 51.24
C ALA A 87 -30.75 -10.37 49.85
N THR A 88 -32.06 -10.52 49.70
CA THR A 88 -32.72 -10.77 48.41
C THR A 88 -33.79 -9.72 48.16
N VAL A 89 -33.73 -9.04 47.02
CA VAL A 89 -34.74 -8.07 46.58
C VAL A 89 -35.27 -8.52 45.22
N ASN A 90 -36.56 -8.86 45.15
CA ASN A 90 -37.21 -9.34 43.92
C ASN A 90 -38.19 -8.33 43.31
N SER A 91 -38.65 -7.35 44.10
CA SER A 91 -39.62 -6.32 43.67
C SER A 91 -39.64 -5.16 44.67
N GLY A 92 -40.34 -4.07 44.32
CA GLY A 92 -40.50 -2.89 45.17
C GLY A 92 -39.39 -1.85 44.98
N VAL A 93 -39.35 -0.84 45.86
CA VAL A 93 -38.36 0.23 45.89
C VAL A 93 -37.72 0.25 47.28
N VAL A 94 -36.41 0.08 47.34
CA VAL A 94 -35.58 0.13 48.54
C VAL A 94 -34.64 1.32 48.43
N THR A 95 -34.74 2.26 49.37
CA THR A 95 -33.83 3.42 49.44
C THR A 95 -32.73 3.16 50.46
N LEU A 96 -31.47 3.15 50.03
CA LEU A 96 -30.28 3.15 50.87
C LEU A 96 -30.19 4.49 51.61
N ASP A 97 -30.59 4.49 52.87
CA ASP A 97 -30.59 5.63 53.78
C ASP A 97 -29.30 5.76 54.60
N GLN A 98 -28.38 4.82 54.43
CA GLN A 98 -27.03 4.78 54.99
C GLN A 98 -26.17 3.80 54.17
N ASP A 99 -24.86 3.75 54.45
CA ASP A 99 -23.98 2.76 53.83
C ASP A 99 -24.32 1.35 54.34
N ILE A 100 -24.38 0.39 53.43
CA ILE A 100 -24.76 -0.99 53.72
C ILE A 100 -23.65 -1.93 53.24
N ALA A 101 -23.24 -2.86 54.10
CA ALA A 101 -22.35 -3.96 53.76
C ALA A 101 -23.02 -5.28 54.11
N ILE A 102 -23.05 -6.25 53.20
CA ILE A 102 -23.62 -7.59 53.45
C ILE A 102 -22.74 -8.67 52.79
N GLN A 103 -22.95 -9.95 53.12
CA GLN A 103 -22.22 -11.05 52.49
C GLN A 103 -22.71 -11.29 51.06
N GLN A 104 -23.96 -11.71 50.89
CA GLN A 104 -24.53 -11.99 49.57
C GLN A 104 -25.73 -11.11 49.25
N PHE A 105 -25.76 -10.57 48.04
CA PHE A 105 -26.91 -9.86 47.51
C PHE A 105 -27.45 -10.57 46.28
N ASN A 106 -28.74 -10.94 46.32
CA ASN A 106 -29.48 -11.46 45.17
C ASN A 106 -30.53 -10.44 44.74
N PHE A 107 -30.30 -9.76 43.62
CA PHE A 107 -31.19 -8.75 43.07
C PHE A 107 -31.97 -9.33 41.89
N GLY A 108 -33.19 -9.77 42.14
CA GLY A 108 -34.07 -10.38 41.14
C GLY A 108 -34.98 -9.39 40.40
N GLY A 109 -35.20 -8.20 40.95
CA GLY A 109 -36.06 -7.17 40.38
C GLY A 109 -36.41 -6.06 41.38
N GLY A 110 -37.13 -5.03 40.93
CA GLY A 110 -37.42 -3.84 41.74
C GLY A 110 -36.37 -2.73 41.53
N ILE A 111 -36.31 -1.79 42.48
CA ILE A 111 -35.40 -0.63 42.46
C ILE A 111 -34.63 -0.58 43.78
N VAL A 112 -33.30 -0.53 43.72
CA VAL A 112 -32.43 -0.13 44.83
C VAL A 112 -31.89 1.25 44.51
N THR A 113 -32.21 2.24 45.33
CA THR A 113 -31.89 3.66 45.09
C THR A 113 -31.23 4.32 46.29
N GLY A 114 -30.66 5.51 46.12
CA GLY A 114 -30.10 6.33 47.21
C GLY A 114 -28.73 6.92 46.87
N SER A 115 -28.19 7.70 47.79
CA SER A 115 -26.85 8.32 47.64
C SER A 115 -25.74 7.58 48.37
N HIS A 116 -26.08 6.54 49.14
CA HIS A 116 -25.15 5.79 49.97
C HIS A 116 -24.57 4.57 49.25
N ASN A 117 -23.45 4.06 49.76
CA ASN A 117 -22.74 2.94 49.18
C ASN A 117 -23.33 1.60 49.64
N PHE A 118 -23.21 0.61 48.77
CA PHE A 118 -23.61 -0.76 49.01
C PHE A 118 -22.45 -1.70 48.68
N THR A 119 -22.07 -2.57 49.60
CA THR A 119 -20.99 -3.54 49.41
C THR A 119 -21.49 -4.97 49.64
N ALA A 120 -21.18 -5.87 48.70
CA ALA A 120 -21.39 -7.30 48.85
C ALA A 120 -20.04 -8.02 48.92
N HIS A 121 -19.69 -8.59 50.07
CA HIS A 121 -18.36 -9.18 50.31
C HIS A 121 -18.17 -10.58 49.72
N ASP A 122 -19.23 -11.39 49.61
CA ASP A 122 -19.14 -12.77 49.09
C ASP A 122 -19.71 -12.92 47.68
N SER A 123 -20.84 -12.29 47.35
CA SER A 123 -21.40 -12.36 45.99
C SER A 123 -22.45 -11.30 45.73
N LEU A 124 -22.34 -10.63 44.58
CA LEU A 124 -23.40 -9.79 44.02
C LEU A 124 -24.01 -10.50 42.80
N ARG A 125 -25.26 -10.94 42.89
CA ARG A 125 -26.01 -11.53 41.77
C ARG A 125 -27.12 -10.58 41.36
N ILE A 126 -27.13 -10.17 40.10
CA ILE A 126 -28.18 -9.34 39.52
C ILE A 126 -28.82 -10.14 38.39
N SER A 127 -30.09 -10.46 38.57
CA SER A 127 -30.91 -11.12 37.56
C SER A 127 -32.02 -10.25 36.95
N GLY A 128 -32.05 -8.98 37.33
CA GLY A 128 -32.93 -7.95 36.83
C GLY A 128 -33.12 -6.82 37.85
N GLY A 129 -33.76 -5.74 37.42
CA GLY A 129 -34.09 -4.60 38.28
C GLY A 129 -33.27 -3.35 37.98
N THR A 130 -33.40 -2.35 38.85
CA THR A 130 -32.79 -1.02 38.69
C THR A 130 -31.95 -0.65 39.90
N LEU A 131 -30.66 -0.43 39.68
CA LEU A 131 -29.81 0.34 40.58
C LEU A 131 -29.92 1.81 40.18
N SER A 132 -30.24 2.73 41.09
CA SER A 132 -30.40 4.16 40.80
C SER A 132 -29.85 5.04 41.93
N GLY A 133 -29.80 6.36 41.71
CA GLY A 133 -29.20 7.31 42.64
C GLY A 133 -27.73 7.64 42.34
N SER A 134 -26.96 8.00 43.36
CA SER A 134 -25.58 8.50 43.21
C SER A 134 -24.56 7.69 44.00
N GLY A 135 -24.97 6.58 44.58
CA GLY A 135 -24.11 5.71 45.37
C GLY A 135 -23.21 4.82 44.52
N THR A 136 -22.37 4.04 45.21
CA THR A 136 -21.58 2.97 44.60
C THR A 136 -22.07 1.61 45.09
N THR A 137 -22.39 0.71 44.16
CA THR A 137 -22.64 -0.71 44.42
C THR A 137 -21.36 -1.48 44.10
N ARG A 138 -20.72 -2.08 45.12
CA ARG A 138 -19.42 -2.75 45.01
C ARG A 138 -19.55 -4.25 45.24
N ALA A 139 -19.07 -5.04 44.28
CA ALA A 139 -18.95 -6.49 44.37
C ALA A 139 -17.54 -6.89 44.77
N GLU A 140 -17.33 -7.26 46.03
CA GLU A 140 -16.02 -7.69 46.57
C GLU A 140 -15.84 -9.21 46.62
N GLY A 141 -16.88 -10.00 46.35
CA GLY A 141 -16.81 -11.47 46.21
C GLY A 141 -17.21 -12.00 44.83
N GLY A 142 -17.23 -11.11 43.82
CA GLY A 142 -17.60 -11.43 42.45
C GLY A 142 -19.02 -10.98 42.08
N LEU A 143 -19.16 -10.63 40.80
CA LEU A 143 -20.38 -10.09 40.21
C LEU A 143 -20.97 -11.12 39.22
N ARG A 144 -22.27 -11.37 39.28
CA ARG A 144 -22.96 -12.16 38.26
C ARG A 144 -24.11 -11.35 37.68
N LEU A 145 -24.07 -11.17 36.37
CA LEU A 145 -25.13 -10.57 35.55
C LEU A 145 -25.71 -11.69 34.69
N ASN A 146 -26.91 -12.16 35.04
CA ASN A 146 -27.53 -13.31 34.39
C ASN A 146 -29.06 -13.20 34.34
N GLY A 147 -29.71 -14.04 33.54
CA GLY A 147 -31.17 -14.09 33.46
C GLY A 147 -31.74 -13.46 32.19
N THR A 148 -33.01 -13.07 32.26
CA THR A 148 -33.84 -12.65 31.12
C THR A 148 -34.46 -11.27 31.33
N SER A 149 -34.03 -10.52 32.33
CA SER A 149 -34.52 -9.17 32.59
C SER A 149 -33.37 -8.20 32.43
N ASP A 150 -33.65 -7.00 31.95
CA ASP A 150 -32.64 -5.97 31.81
C ASP A 150 -32.11 -5.52 33.17
N HIS A 151 -30.81 -5.25 33.22
CA HIS A 151 -30.10 -4.74 34.38
C HIS A 151 -29.93 -3.24 34.21
N TYR A 152 -30.76 -2.44 34.91
CA TYR A 152 -30.70 -0.99 34.80
C TYR A 152 -29.71 -0.41 35.82
N ILE A 153 -28.82 0.47 35.35
CA ILE A 153 -27.96 1.34 36.15
C ILE A 153 -28.32 2.78 35.77
N ASN A 154 -29.11 3.43 36.62
CA ASN A 154 -29.69 4.73 36.34
C ASN A 154 -29.00 5.84 37.13
N ASP A 155 -29.35 7.08 36.79
CA ASP A 155 -28.79 8.30 37.37
C ASP A 155 -27.25 8.28 37.30
N THR A 156 -26.55 8.63 38.38
CA THR A 156 -25.09 8.64 38.48
C THR A 156 -24.54 7.42 39.23
N GLN A 157 -25.31 6.34 39.31
CA GLN A 157 -24.94 5.15 40.06
C GLN A 157 -23.68 4.50 39.47
N THR A 158 -22.78 4.04 40.34
CA THR A 158 -21.58 3.29 39.94
C THR A 158 -21.71 1.83 40.38
N LEU A 159 -21.65 0.89 39.43
CA LEU A 159 -21.50 -0.55 39.70
C LEU A 159 -20.04 -0.94 39.51
N VAL A 160 -19.44 -1.57 40.53
CA VAL A 160 -18.01 -1.91 40.54
C VAL A 160 -17.81 -3.42 40.69
N ASN A 161 -17.06 -4.00 39.75
CA ASN A 161 -16.39 -5.28 39.95
C ASN A 161 -15.02 -4.99 40.58
N ALA A 162 -14.86 -5.36 41.86
CA ALA A 162 -13.70 -4.97 42.64
C ALA A 162 -12.41 -5.67 42.21
N SER A 163 -11.27 -5.05 42.50
CA SER A 163 -9.94 -5.64 42.27
C SER A 163 -9.83 -7.08 42.80
N GLY A 164 -9.25 -7.96 41.99
CA GLY A 164 -9.09 -9.39 42.30
C GLY A 164 -10.35 -10.24 42.08
N GLN A 165 -11.48 -9.64 41.72
CA GLN A 165 -12.75 -10.33 41.56
C GLN A 165 -13.10 -10.65 40.11
N THR A 166 -13.98 -11.63 39.92
CA THR A 166 -14.50 -12.01 38.61
C THR A 166 -15.97 -11.62 38.47
N ALA A 167 -16.28 -10.89 37.41
CA ALA A 167 -17.63 -10.67 36.91
C ALA A 167 -17.96 -11.68 35.81
N GLU A 168 -19.12 -12.31 35.87
CA GLU A 168 -19.65 -13.19 34.83
C GLU A 168 -20.90 -12.55 34.22
N TRP A 169 -20.85 -12.24 32.93
CA TRP A 169 -21.97 -11.76 32.14
C TRP A 169 -22.44 -12.86 31.19
N THR A 170 -23.60 -13.44 31.51
CA THR A 170 -24.11 -14.69 30.91
C THR A 170 -25.58 -14.59 30.47
N ASP A 171 -26.08 -13.36 30.33
CA ASP A 171 -27.50 -13.11 30.01
C ASP A 171 -27.97 -13.83 28.75
N THR A 172 -29.20 -14.35 28.83
CA THR A 172 -29.83 -15.14 27.77
C THR A 172 -30.76 -14.29 26.92
N THR A 173 -30.37 -14.03 25.67
CA THR A 173 -31.26 -13.50 24.63
C THR A 173 -31.56 -14.60 23.60
N SER A 174 -32.83 -14.78 23.23
CA SER A 174 -33.25 -15.74 22.18
C SER A 174 -33.24 -15.18 20.76
N SER A 175 -32.85 -13.92 20.57
CA SER A 175 -32.95 -13.25 19.27
C SER A 175 -31.58 -12.90 18.72
N THR A 176 -31.13 -13.67 17.73
CA THR A 176 -30.24 -13.16 16.70
C THR A 176 -30.99 -12.04 15.98
N TYR A 177 -30.50 -10.80 16.02
CA TYR A 177 -30.95 -9.65 15.20
C TYR A 177 -32.12 -8.79 15.74
N TYR A 178 -31.85 -7.48 15.86
CA TYR A 178 -32.77 -6.32 15.75
C TYR A 178 -34.19 -6.39 16.35
N SER A 179 -34.37 -6.86 17.59
CA SER A 179 -35.58 -6.57 18.37
C SER A 179 -35.40 -5.29 19.22
N PRO A 180 -36.34 -4.35 19.32
CA PRO A 180 -36.25 -3.25 20.30
C PRO A 180 -36.24 -3.75 21.76
N ASN A 181 -36.69 -4.98 22.00
CA ASN A 181 -36.71 -5.64 23.30
C ASN A 181 -35.72 -6.81 23.32
N HIS A 182 -34.51 -6.56 23.84
CA HIS A 182 -33.54 -7.60 24.17
C HIS A 182 -33.54 -7.77 25.68
N PRO A 183 -34.15 -8.84 26.22
CA PRO A 183 -34.10 -9.13 27.64
C PRO A 183 -32.68 -9.50 28.09
N GLY A 184 -32.20 -8.96 29.20
CA GLY A 184 -30.86 -9.24 29.74
C GLY A 184 -29.78 -8.26 29.26
N ASP A 185 -30.17 -7.08 28.79
CA ASP A 185 -29.23 -6.02 28.45
C ASP A 185 -28.78 -5.28 29.73
N ILE A 186 -27.50 -4.89 29.79
CA ILE A 186 -27.04 -3.87 30.75
C ILE A 186 -27.46 -2.51 30.20
N ARG A 187 -28.32 -1.79 30.90
CA ARG A 187 -28.87 -0.51 30.45
C ARG A 187 -28.46 0.62 31.38
N MET A 188 -27.80 1.63 30.81
CA MET A 188 -27.17 2.68 31.60
C MET A 188 -27.72 4.06 31.23
N ALA A 189 -28.10 4.85 32.23
CA ALA A 189 -28.51 6.24 32.06
C ALA A 189 -27.31 7.21 32.06
N SER A 190 -27.58 8.50 31.84
CA SER A 190 -26.59 9.58 31.85
C SER A 190 -25.85 9.67 33.17
N GLY A 191 -24.53 9.49 33.15
CA GLY A 191 -23.67 9.55 34.33
C GLY A 191 -23.49 8.22 35.07
N ALA A 192 -24.24 7.19 34.72
CA ALA A 192 -24.07 5.85 35.26
C ALA A 192 -22.73 5.24 34.81
N ARG A 193 -22.10 4.47 35.69
CA ARG A 193 -20.78 3.87 35.46
C ARG A 193 -20.77 2.39 35.80
N LEU A 194 -20.18 1.60 34.92
CA LEU A 194 -19.77 0.22 35.17
C LEU A 194 -18.25 0.21 35.17
N VAL A 195 -17.65 -0.21 36.27
CA VAL A 195 -16.19 -0.19 36.45
C VAL A 195 -15.69 -1.61 36.70
N ASN A 196 -14.80 -2.07 35.83
CA ASN A 196 -14.00 -3.26 36.08
C ASN A 196 -12.61 -2.82 36.54
N GLU A 197 -12.38 -2.84 37.86
CA GLU A 197 -11.16 -2.28 38.47
C GLU A 197 -9.89 -2.99 38.01
N SER A 198 -8.75 -2.31 38.18
CA SER A 198 -7.45 -2.93 37.97
C SER A 198 -7.31 -4.23 38.79
N GLY A 199 -6.84 -5.30 38.15
CA GLY A 199 -6.76 -6.64 38.74
C GLY A 199 -8.08 -7.42 38.77
N ALA A 200 -9.21 -6.82 38.39
CA ALA A 200 -10.49 -7.51 38.24
C ALA A 200 -10.63 -8.15 36.84
N THR A 201 -11.45 -9.19 36.72
CA THR A 201 -11.76 -9.85 35.45
C THR A 201 -13.25 -9.75 35.16
N PHE A 202 -13.64 -9.37 33.95
CA PHE A 202 -15.02 -9.32 33.48
C PHE A 202 -15.16 -10.26 32.29
N ASN A 203 -15.94 -11.32 32.43
CA ASN A 203 -16.13 -12.34 31.40
C ASN A 203 -17.49 -12.16 30.74
N ALA A 204 -17.51 -11.77 29.47
CA ALA A 204 -18.68 -11.83 28.60
C ALA A 204 -18.68 -13.17 27.87
N THR A 205 -19.40 -14.14 28.40
CA THR A 205 -19.35 -15.54 27.95
C THR A 205 -20.70 -16.05 27.49
N ARG A 206 -20.75 -16.74 26.34
CA ARG A 206 -21.92 -17.51 25.88
C ARG A 206 -21.52 -18.76 25.10
N THR A 207 -22.14 -19.88 25.45
CA THR A 207 -21.99 -21.16 24.72
C THR A 207 -23.16 -21.45 23.76
N SER A 208 -24.21 -20.62 23.78
CA SER A 208 -25.37 -20.68 22.89
C SER A 208 -25.47 -19.39 22.06
N SER A 209 -26.02 -19.50 20.85
CA SER A 209 -26.18 -18.36 19.93
C SER A 209 -26.89 -17.18 20.58
N GLY A 210 -26.41 -15.96 20.34
CA GLY A 210 -27.02 -14.71 20.76
C GLY A 210 -25.99 -13.68 21.24
N SER A 211 -26.37 -12.41 21.17
CA SER A 211 -25.48 -11.29 21.47
C SER A 211 -25.74 -10.71 22.86
N LEU A 212 -24.68 -10.21 23.49
CA LEU A 212 -24.72 -9.46 24.75
C LEU A 212 -24.71 -7.96 24.45
N HIS A 213 -25.49 -7.17 25.18
CA HIS A 213 -25.54 -5.72 24.95
C HIS A 213 -25.41 -4.91 26.24
N SER A 214 -24.51 -3.94 26.16
CA SER A 214 -24.39 -2.83 27.10
C SER A 214 -24.87 -1.58 26.36
N ARG A 215 -26.03 -1.03 26.76
CA ARG A 215 -26.70 0.09 26.07
C ARG A 215 -26.71 1.34 26.93
N SER A 216 -26.41 2.45 26.29
CA SER A 216 -26.67 3.78 26.82
C SER A 216 -28.08 4.20 26.44
N ILE A 217 -28.90 4.57 27.41
CA ILE A 217 -30.20 5.23 27.17
C ILE A 217 -29.97 6.74 27.05
N THR A 218 -29.11 7.31 27.92
CA THR A 218 -28.86 8.76 28.01
C THR A 218 -27.41 9.18 28.31
N GLY A 219 -26.42 8.29 28.28
CA GLY A 219 -24.98 8.67 28.42
C GLY A 219 -24.18 7.88 29.47
N GLY A 220 -24.37 6.57 29.58
CA GLY A 220 -23.60 5.72 30.50
C GLY A 220 -22.19 5.39 29.99
N SER A 221 -21.31 4.99 30.91
CA SER A 221 -19.92 4.61 30.60
C SER A 221 -19.51 3.25 31.17
N PHE A 222 -18.72 2.50 30.41
CA PHE A 222 -18.06 1.29 30.86
C PHE A 222 -16.54 1.52 30.84
N ASP A 223 -15.95 1.50 32.03
CA ASP A 223 -14.51 1.68 32.26
C ASP A 223 -13.83 0.34 32.59
N ASN A 224 -13.01 -0.16 31.67
CA ASN A 224 -12.22 -1.37 31.88
C ASN A 224 -10.77 -1.03 32.25
N GLN A 225 -10.44 -1.21 33.52
CA GLN A 225 -9.08 -1.06 34.07
C GLN A 225 -8.43 -2.44 34.32
N GLY A 226 -9.24 -3.49 34.44
CA GLY A 226 -8.82 -4.89 34.59
C GLY A 226 -8.78 -5.66 33.26
N THR A 227 -9.16 -6.93 33.30
CA THR A 227 -9.29 -7.79 32.11
C THR A 227 -10.74 -7.93 31.68
N PHE A 228 -11.06 -7.67 30.42
CA PHE A 228 -12.37 -7.94 29.82
C PHE A 228 -12.24 -9.03 28.76
N ASN A 229 -12.81 -10.21 29.02
CA ASN A 229 -12.78 -11.34 28.10
C ASN A 229 -14.09 -11.43 27.32
N VAL A 230 -13.98 -11.59 26.00
CA VAL A 230 -15.09 -11.83 25.07
C VAL A 230 -14.96 -13.26 24.54
N ASP A 231 -15.86 -14.11 25.02
CA ASP A 231 -15.91 -15.56 24.78
C ASP A 231 -17.35 -15.97 24.42
N VAL A 232 -17.84 -15.48 23.27
CA VAL A 232 -19.17 -15.81 22.73
C VAL A 232 -19.05 -16.70 21.48
N GLY A 233 -20.17 -17.22 20.97
CA GLY A 233 -20.16 -18.02 19.74
C GLY A 233 -19.50 -17.27 18.57
N SER A 234 -18.88 -17.99 17.64
CA SER A 234 -18.06 -17.38 16.56
C SER A 234 -18.84 -16.44 15.62
N SER A 235 -20.17 -16.56 15.56
CA SER A 235 -21.06 -15.68 14.81
C SER A 235 -21.75 -14.61 15.66
N ASP A 236 -21.50 -14.60 16.97
CA ASP A 236 -22.15 -13.73 17.94
C ASP A 236 -21.32 -12.49 18.26
N ASN A 237 -21.98 -11.49 18.84
CA ASN A 237 -21.36 -10.21 19.16
C ASN A 237 -21.54 -9.87 20.63
N VAL A 238 -20.55 -9.20 21.20
CA VAL A 238 -20.68 -8.43 22.44
C VAL A 238 -20.70 -6.96 22.05
N TYR A 239 -21.82 -6.28 22.27
CA TYR A 239 -21.99 -4.87 21.93
C TYR A 239 -21.79 -3.99 23.15
N ILE A 240 -20.81 -3.08 23.06
CA ILE A 240 -20.59 -1.99 24.00
C ILE A 240 -21.01 -0.69 23.32
N ARG A 241 -22.25 -0.26 23.60
CA ARG A 241 -22.82 1.00 23.07
C ARG A 241 -22.74 2.15 24.05
N ASN A 242 -22.32 1.87 25.28
CA ASN A 242 -21.92 2.87 26.27
C ASN A 242 -20.58 3.48 25.89
N ALA A 243 -20.32 4.70 26.37
CA ALA A 243 -18.99 5.27 26.26
C ALA A 243 -17.98 4.29 26.87
N PHE A 244 -16.97 3.90 26.10
CA PHE A 244 -16.05 2.85 26.51
C PHE A 244 -14.65 3.42 26.69
N SER A 245 -14.10 3.25 27.89
CA SER A 245 -12.68 3.47 28.19
C SER A 245 -12.01 2.15 28.51
N ASN A 246 -10.77 2.00 28.05
CA ASN A 246 -9.97 0.82 28.34
C ASN A 246 -8.55 1.26 28.68
N THR A 247 -8.16 1.06 29.93
CA THR A 247 -6.78 1.18 30.42
C THR A 247 -6.19 -0.18 30.80
N GLY A 248 -7.02 -1.22 30.85
CA GLY A 248 -6.61 -2.60 31.07
C GLY A 248 -6.51 -3.42 29.78
N THR A 249 -6.82 -4.70 29.89
CA THR A 249 -6.75 -5.66 28.78
C THR A 249 -8.13 -6.08 28.33
N VAL A 250 -8.36 -6.10 27.02
CA VAL A 250 -9.51 -6.71 26.35
C VAL A 250 -8.99 -7.91 25.56
N ASN A 251 -9.52 -9.11 25.83
CA ASN A 251 -9.23 -10.31 25.06
C ASN A 251 -10.47 -10.70 24.24
N VAL A 252 -10.35 -10.73 22.91
CA VAL A 252 -11.39 -11.22 22.02
C VAL A 252 -11.04 -12.63 21.58
N ASN A 253 -11.41 -13.59 22.43
CA ASN A 253 -11.08 -15.00 22.30
C ASN A 253 -11.97 -15.72 21.29
N SER A 254 -13.21 -15.28 21.11
CA SER A 254 -14.13 -15.77 20.07
C SER A 254 -15.25 -14.78 19.76
N GLY A 255 -15.93 -14.95 18.63
CA GLY A 255 -17.01 -14.07 18.19
C GLY A 255 -16.51 -12.69 17.76
N ARG A 256 -17.25 -11.63 18.11
CA ARG A 256 -16.86 -10.24 17.83
C ARG A 256 -17.16 -9.30 19.00
N LEU A 257 -16.21 -8.43 19.31
CA LEU A 257 -16.46 -7.25 20.15
C LEU A 257 -16.85 -6.07 19.26
N TRP A 258 -18.02 -5.47 19.51
CA TRP A 258 -18.48 -4.27 18.82
C TRP A 258 -18.53 -3.10 19.80
N VAL A 259 -17.63 -2.14 19.63
CA VAL A 259 -17.61 -0.88 20.38
C VAL A 259 -18.23 0.22 19.51
N SER A 260 -19.30 0.84 20.00
CA SER A 260 -19.99 1.93 19.30
C SER A 260 -20.25 3.17 20.14
N GLY A 261 -20.02 3.10 21.45
CA GLY A 261 -20.08 4.29 22.29
C GLY A 261 -18.73 4.97 22.32
N SER A 262 -18.71 6.23 21.90
CA SER A 262 -17.50 7.05 21.80
C SER A 262 -16.69 7.06 23.10
N GLY A 263 -15.37 7.14 22.99
CA GLY A 263 -14.51 7.16 24.17
C GLY A 263 -13.03 7.26 23.82
N THR A 264 -12.23 7.60 24.82
CA THR A 264 -10.77 7.57 24.75
C THR A 264 -10.26 6.26 25.30
N LEU A 265 -9.40 5.61 24.54
CA LEU A 265 -8.73 4.37 24.88
C LEU A 265 -7.26 4.75 25.09
N SER A 266 -6.79 4.56 26.32
CA SER A 266 -5.46 5.01 26.72
C SER A 266 -4.75 3.88 27.43
N SER A 267 -3.52 3.56 27.02
CA SER A 267 -2.67 2.52 27.63
C SER A 267 -3.22 1.08 27.67
N GLY A 268 -4.44 0.84 27.16
CA GLY A 268 -5.08 -0.47 27.18
C GLY A 268 -4.78 -1.35 25.96
N SER A 269 -4.89 -2.66 26.11
CA SER A 269 -4.64 -3.63 25.02
C SER A 269 -5.91 -4.29 24.51
N PHE A 270 -6.00 -4.53 23.20
CA PHE A 270 -6.99 -5.38 22.54
C PHE A 270 -6.28 -6.57 21.89
N ASN A 271 -6.49 -7.76 22.42
CA ASN A 271 -5.88 -9.01 21.95
C ASN A 271 -6.91 -9.81 21.15
N LEU A 272 -6.75 -9.84 19.83
CA LEU A 272 -7.66 -10.49 18.89
C LEU A 272 -7.18 -11.92 18.58
N THR A 273 -7.24 -12.79 19.58
CA THR A 273 -6.70 -14.16 19.54
C THR A 273 -7.62 -15.13 18.77
N GLY A 274 -8.94 -14.93 18.81
CA GLY A 274 -9.88 -15.79 18.10
C GLY A 274 -11.15 -15.12 17.58
N GLY A 275 -11.44 -13.87 17.97
CA GLY A 275 -12.54 -13.08 17.44
C GLY A 275 -12.13 -11.72 16.85
N ASP A 276 -13.08 -11.04 16.23
CA ASP A 276 -12.87 -9.74 15.56
C ASP A 276 -13.20 -8.56 16.48
N LEU A 277 -12.59 -7.41 16.20
CA LEU A 277 -12.96 -6.12 16.77
C LEU A 277 -13.69 -5.27 15.73
N PHE A 278 -14.79 -4.65 16.12
CA PHE A 278 -15.50 -3.65 15.32
C PHE A 278 -15.67 -2.37 16.12
N VAL A 279 -15.18 -1.26 15.60
CA VAL A 279 -15.20 0.05 16.22
C VAL A 279 -16.01 1.02 15.35
N SER A 280 -16.90 1.76 15.98
CA SER A 280 -17.78 2.77 15.37
C SER A 280 -17.96 3.95 16.32
N GLY A 281 -18.38 5.09 15.81
CA GLY A 281 -18.48 6.31 16.63
C GLY A 281 -17.17 7.09 16.62
N THR A 282 -16.86 7.80 17.70
CA THR A 282 -15.65 8.62 17.81
C THR A 282 -14.71 8.05 18.86
N HIS A 283 -13.53 7.61 18.43
CA HIS A 283 -12.53 7.00 19.30
C HIS A 283 -11.15 7.60 19.11
N THR A 284 -10.44 7.75 20.23
CA THR A 284 -9.02 8.07 20.25
C THR A 284 -8.28 6.91 20.90
N PHE A 285 -7.28 6.38 20.20
CA PHE A 285 -6.32 5.38 20.65
C PHE A 285 -5.01 6.12 20.88
N ASP A 286 -4.73 6.50 22.12
CA ASP A 286 -3.54 7.26 22.47
C ASP A 286 -2.39 6.37 23.01
N GLY A 287 -1.30 7.01 23.44
CA GLY A 287 -0.06 6.38 23.88
C GLY A 287 -0.24 5.12 24.75
N GLY A 288 0.41 4.03 24.33
CA GLY A 288 0.37 2.74 25.02
C GLY A 288 -0.85 1.87 24.66
N THR A 289 -1.80 2.36 23.86
CA THR A 289 -2.90 1.54 23.37
C THR A 289 -2.39 0.55 22.33
N SER A 290 -2.79 -0.71 22.41
CA SER A 290 -2.40 -1.75 21.44
C SER A 290 -3.58 -2.54 20.90
N ILE A 291 -3.53 -2.87 19.60
CA ILE A 291 -4.44 -3.81 18.94
C ILE A 291 -3.58 -4.86 18.27
N THR A 292 -3.64 -6.10 18.74
CA THR A 292 -2.75 -7.19 18.29
C THR A 292 -3.53 -8.47 18.02
N GLY A 293 -2.95 -9.41 17.26
CA GLY A 293 -3.51 -10.75 17.08
C GLY A 293 -3.84 -11.11 15.63
N SER A 294 -4.32 -12.34 15.40
CA SER A 294 -4.43 -12.91 14.06
C SER A 294 -5.77 -12.62 13.36
N ARG A 295 -6.55 -11.66 13.87
CA ARG A 295 -7.93 -11.39 13.43
C ARG A 295 -8.09 -9.96 12.91
N THR A 296 -9.33 -9.60 12.57
CA THR A 296 -9.64 -8.32 11.93
C THR A 296 -10.07 -7.28 12.97
N ALA A 297 -9.52 -6.07 12.86
CA ALA A 297 -10.10 -4.88 13.44
C ALA A 297 -10.75 -4.04 12.33
N THR A 298 -12.05 -3.76 12.46
CA THR A 298 -12.81 -2.91 11.53
C THR A 298 -13.09 -1.57 12.18
N PHE A 299 -12.83 -0.48 11.47
CA PHE A 299 -13.01 0.89 11.95
C PHE A 299 -13.99 1.64 11.06
N THR A 300 -14.98 2.27 11.69
CA THR A 300 -15.96 3.15 11.08
C THR A 300 -16.14 4.40 11.95
N GLY A 301 -16.68 5.49 11.41
CA GLY A 301 -16.79 6.76 12.15
C GLY A 301 -15.45 7.49 12.22
N THR A 302 -15.15 8.15 13.34
CA THR A 302 -13.93 8.94 13.52
C THR A 302 -12.97 8.23 14.46
N ASN A 303 -11.80 7.80 13.97
CA ASN A 303 -10.82 7.04 14.75
C ASN A 303 -9.45 7.71 14.66
N THR A 304 -8.90 8.15 15.78
CA THR A 304 -7.57 8.76 15.85
C THR A 304 -6.61 7.79 16.52
N PHE A 305 -5.53 7.42 15.84
CA PHE A 305 -4.42 6.64 16.39
C PHE A 305 -3.24 7.58 16.58
N ASP A 306 -2.92 7.88 17.84
CA ASP A 306 -1.87 8.80 18.24
C ASP A 306 -0.91 8.07 19.20
N ASP A 307 0.23 7.60 18.69
CA ASP A 307 1.18 6.78 19.46
C ASP A 307 0.60 5.41 19.91
N ALA A 308 -0.34 4.87 19.13
CA ALA A 308 -0.87 3.52 19.31
C ALA A 308 0.00 2.45 18.62
N THR A 309 -0.20 1.19 18.99
CA THR A 309 0.38 0.03 18.30
C THR A 309 -0.70 -0.80 17.61
N LEU A 310 -0.63 -0.94 16.29
CA LEU A 310 -1.50 -1.80 15.49
C LEU A 310 -0.66 -2.92 14.90
N SER A 311 -0.86 -4.16 15.36
CA SER A 311 -0.12 -5.36 14.94
C SER A 311 -1.05 -6.56 14.74
N GLN A 312 -2.26 -6.30 14.27
CA GLN A 312 -3.25 -7.32 13.94
C GLN A 312 -3.11 -7.82 12.49
N ALA A 313 -3.72 -8.95 12.16
CA ALA A 313 -3.69 -9.50 10.80
C ALA A 313 -4.31 -8.56 9.76
N THR A 314 -5.42 -7.90 10.12
CA THR A 314 -6.16 -7.03 9.19
C THR A 314 -6.69 -5.79 9.88
N ALA A 315 -6.47 -4.62 9.27
CA ALA A 315 -7.17 -3.38 9.56
C ALA A 315 -8.11 -3.03 8.39
N SER A 316 -9.40 -2.93 8.66
CA SER A 316 -10.42 -2.59 7.66
C SER A 316 -11.10 -1.26 7.99
N PHE A 317 -10.80 -0.22 7.22
CA PHE A 317 -11.47 1.08 7.30
C PHE A 317 -12.70 1.09 6.39
N GLY A 318 -13.89 1.14 7.02
CA GLY A 318 -15.17 0.90 6.35
C GLY A 318 -16.05 2.12 6.11
N SER A 319 -15.83 3.23 6.81
CA SER A 319 -16.47 4.54 6.54
C SER A 319 -15.95 5.58 7.53
N GLY A 320 -16.09 6.87 7.20
CA GLY A 320 -15.69 7.96 8.09
C GLY A 320 -14.19 8.27 8.01
N LEU A 321 -13.64 8.91 9.03
CA LEU A 321 -12.27 9.42 9.06
C LEU A 321 -11.42 8.58 10.01
N ALA A 322 -10.29 8.07 9.54
CA ALA A 322 -9.24 7.53 10.38
C ALA A 322 -7.96 8.36 10.25
N THR A 323 -7.38 8.77 11.36
CA THR A 323 -6.09 9.47 11.40
C THR A 323 -5.05 8.54 12.01
N VAL A 324 -4.05 8.12 11.24
CA VAL A 324 -2.94 7.29 11.69
C VAL A 324 -1.71 8.18 11.83
N GLY A 325 -1.46 8.65 13.05
CA GLY A 325 -0.40 9.61 13.37
C GLY A 325 1.01 9.02 13.19
N ALA A 326 2.00 9.90 12.99
CA ALA A 326 3.37 9.52 12.63
C ALA A 326 4.08 8.60 13.66
N ASN A 327 3.73 8.73 14.94
CA ASN A 327 4.28 7.89 16.02
C ASN A 327 3.56 6.55 16.18
N THR A 328 2.47 6.31 15.45
CA THR A 328 1.76 5.04 15.50
C THR A 328 2.65 3.93 14.95
N THR A 329 2.90 2.89 15.75
CA THR A 329 3.53 1.68 15.27
C THR A 329 2.50 0.90 14.45
N TYR A 330 2.68 0.87 13.13
CA TYR A 330 1.74 0.22 12.21
C TYR A 330 2.40 -1.01 11.58
N ASP A 331 2.10 -2.18 12.13
CA ASP A 331 2.59 -3.49 11.67
C ASP A 331 1.44 -4.44 11.31
N VAL A 332 0.53 -3.95 10.47
CA VAL A 332 -0.68 -4.68 10.07
C VAL A 332 -0.39 -5.53 8.82
N GLY A 333 -0.88 -6.77 8.81
CA GLY A 333 -0.73 -7.68 7.67
C GLY A 333 -1.42 -7.16 6.40
N ASN A 334 -2.71 -6.83 6.49
CA ASN A 334 -3.51 -6.30 5.40
C ASN A 334 -4.29 -5.05 5.80
N THR A 335 -4.21 -4.01 4.98
CA THR A 335 -4.98 -2.78 5.15
C THR A 335 -6.00 -2.64 4.03
N TYR A 336 -7.28 -2.49 4.41
CA TYR A 336 -8.39 -2.25 3.49
C TYR A 336 -8.99 -0.88 3.72
N ILE A 337 -9.13 -0.08 2.66
CA ILE A 337 -9.81 1.23 2.69
C ILE A 337 -10.92 1.22 1.66
N ARG A 338 -12.17 1.37 2.12
CA ARG A 338 -13.38 1.12 1.30
C ARG A 338 -14.58 1.91 1.79
N ASN A 339 -15.68 1.85 1.04
CA ASN A 339 -17.02 2.24 1.49
C ASN A 339 -17.12 3.69 2.03
N GLY A 340 -16.35 4.63 1.44
CA GLY A 340 -16.37 6.04 1.87
C GLY A 340 -15.41 6.37 3.01
N ALA A 341 -14.51 5.46 3.40
CA ALA A 341 -13.50 5.74 4.41
C ALA A 341 -12.38 6.65 3.87
N THR A 342 -12.03 7.67 4.64
CA THR A 342 -10.83 8.49 4.47
C THR A 342 -9.81 8.07 5.53
N VAL A 343 -8.59 7.72 5.11
CA VAL A 343 -7.47 7.44 6.01
C VAL A 343 -6.38 8.47 5.78
N ASP A 344 -6.13 9.30 6.79
CA ASP A 344 -5.02 10.23 6.86
C ASP A 344 -3.81 9.48 7.45
N PHE A 345 -2.87 9.10 6.60
CA PHE A 345 -1.78 8.20 6.98
C PHE A 345 -0.44 8.94 7.05
N ALA A 346 0.11 9.04 8.26
CA ALA A 346 1.42 9.64 8.52
C ALA A 346 2.45 8.66 9.11
N ALA A 347 2.02 7.46 9.51
CA ALA A 347 2.89 6.41 10.02
C ALA A 347 3.77 5.76 8.93
N THR A 348 4.61 4.82 9.34
CA THR A 348 5.38 3.92 8.45
C THR A 348 4.97 2.47 8.69
N GLY A 349 5.45 1.52 7.89
CA GLY A 349 5.19 0.09 8.09
C GLY A 349 3.94 -0.45 7.38
N LEU A 350 3.39 0.29 6.41
CA LEU A 350 2.29 -0.21 5.59
C LEU A 350 2.77 -1.41 4.74
N ARG A 351 2.25 -2.62 5.03
CA ARG A 351 2.63 -3.86 4.34
C ARG A 351 1.81 -4.05 3.08
N ASN A 352 0.62 -4.64 3.17
CA ASN A 352 -0.28 -4.79 2.02
C ASN A 352 -1.40 -3.75 2.10
N LEU A 353 -1.67 -3.08 0.98
CA LEU A 353 -2.73 -2.09 0.87
C LEU A 353 -3.69 -2.50 -0.23
N SER A 354 -4.99 -2.56 0.06
CA SER A 354 -6.01 -2.57 -0.98
C SER A 354 -6.97 -1.39 -0.80
N LEU A 355 -6.96 -0.51 -1.78
CA LEU A 355 -7.89 0.60 -1.89
C LEU A 355 -9.02 0.17 -2.81
N TYR A 356 -10.26 0.45 -2.41
CA TYR A 356 -11.45 0.15 -3.19
C TYR A 356 -12.20 1.43 -3.55
N SER A 357 -13.11 1.33 -4.51
CA SER A 357 -14.04 2.41 -4.86
C SER A 357 -14.68 3.05 -3.61
N GLY A 358 -14.64 4.38 -3.56
CA GLY A 358 -15.07 5.21 -2.43
C GLY A 358 -14.09 5.29 -1.26
N GLY A 359 -13.03 4.48 -1.21
CA GLY A 359 -11.95 4.62 -0.24
C GLY A 359 -10.98 5.74 -0.64
N LEU A 360 -10.46 6.48 0.35
CA LEU A 360 -9.47 7.53 0.17
C LEU A 360 -8.27 7.32 1.10
N LEU A 361 -7.06 7.30 0.55
CA LEU A 361 -5.80 7.40 1.31
C LEU A 361 -5.22 8.80 1.08
N ARG A 362 -5.10 9.58 2.16
CA ARG A 362 -4.50 10.92 2.14
C ARG A 362 -3.16 10.90 2.86
N SER A 363 -2.13 11.44 2.21
CA SER A 363 -0.84 11.68 2.88
C SER A 363 -0.08 12.83 2.23
N ASP A 364 0.54 13.66 3.06
CA ASP A 364 1.50 14.68 2.62
C ASP A 364 2.95 14.18 2.74
N ASN A 365 3.14 12.95 3.22
CA ASN A 365 4.45 12.31 3.39
C ASN A 365 4.68 11.21 2.34
N THR A 366 5.86 10.59 2.38
CA THR A 366 6.09 9.35 1.65
C THR A 366 5.46 8.17 2.41
N VAL A 367 4.58 7.44 1.74
CA VAL A 367 3.98 6.18 2.21
C VAL A 367 4.52 5.04 1.37
N ALA A 368 5.39 4.22 1.94
CA ALA A 368 5.91 3.01 1.31
C ALA A 368 4.99 1.81 1.61
N VAL A 369 4.54 1.13 0.56
CA VAL A 369 3.80 -0.14 0.64
C VAL A 369 4.77 -1.27 0.34
N SER A 370 5.24 -1.94 1.40
CA SER A 370 6.31 -2.96 1.30
C SER A 370 5.85 -4.31 0.73
N GLY A 371 4.54 -4.57 0.79
CA GLY A 371 3.87 -5.70 0.15
C GLY A 371 3.07 -5.27 -1.07
N GLN A 372 2.07 -6.07 -1.45
CA GLN A 372 1.24 -5.79 -2.62
C GLN A 372 0.38 -4.54 -2.39
N PHE A 373 0.44 -3.60 -3.33
CA PHE A 373 -0.54 -2.52 -3.45
C PHE A 373 -1.58 -2.90 -4.52
N ASN A 374 -2.83 -3.13 -4.12
CA ASN A 374 -3.97 -3.28 -5.03
C ASN A 374 -4.80 -1.99 -5.04
N LEU A 375 -4.75 -1.26 -6.14
CA LEU A 375 -5.62 -0.13 -6.39
C LEU A 375 -6.83 -0.67 -7.17
N ASN A 376 -7.90 -1.03 -6.45
CA ASN A 376 -9.14 -1.58 -7.00
C ASN A 376 -10.21 -0.49 -7.22
N GLY A 377 -9.76 0.72 -7.57
CA GLY A 377 -10.50 1.97 -7.50
C GLY A 377 -10.17 2.78 -6.24
N GLY A 378 -10.83 3.93 -6.09
CA GLY A 378 -10.65 4.83 -4.94
C GLY A 378 -9.64 5.94 -5.23
N THR A 379 -9.24 6.65 -4.18
CA THR A 379 -8.51 7.92 -4.31
C THR A 379 -7.23 7.96 -3.48
N LEU A 380 -6.12 8.26 -4.14
CA LEU A 380 -4.91 8.79 -3.50
C LEU A 380 -4.98 10.32 -3.53
N SER A 381 -4.69 10.98 -2.41
CA SER A 381 -4.71 12.45 -2.33
C SER A 381 -3.66 12.98 -1.35
N GLY A 382 -3.46 14.30 -1.34
CA GLY A 382 -2.38 14.97 -0.62
C GLY A 382 -1.22 15.37 -1.54
N SER A 383 -0.16 15.88 -0.92
CA SER A 383 1.05 16.36 -1.63
C SER A 383 2.22 15.37 -1.57
N GLY A 384 2.02 14.21 -0.95
CA GLY A 384 3.04 13.22 -0.68
C GLY A 384 3.33 12.27 -1.85
N THR A 385 3.96 11.16 -1.51
CA THR A 385 4.30 10.10 -2.47
C THR A 385 3.87 8.74 -1.94
N THR A 386 3.07 7.99 -2.69
CA THR A 386 2.76 6.60 -2.40
C THR A 386 3.65 5.71 -3.24
N ARG A 387 4.52 4.91 -2.62
CA ARG A 387 5.46 4.01 -3.29
C ARG A 387 5.00 2.57 -3.18
N ALA A 388 4.79 1.90 -4.31
CA ALA A 388 4.55 0.47 -4.38
C ALA A 388 5.88 -0.28 -4.42
N GLU A 389 6.38 -0.69 -3.25
CA GLU A 389 7.66 -1.37 -3.09
C GLU A 389 7.55 -2.90 -3.11
N GLY A 390 6.34 -3.45 -2.93
CA GLY A 390 6.05 -4.88 -3.09
C GLY A 390 5.17 -5.21 -4.31
N GLY A 391 5.12 -4.32 -5.31
CA GLY A 391 4.33 -4.48 -6.55
C GLY A 391 3.02 -3.70 -6.55
N LEU A 392 2.54 -3.38 -7.75
CA LEU A 392 1.32 -2.59 -7.98
C LEU A 392 0.34 -3.36 -8.89
N ARG A 393 -0.93 -3.43 -8.48
CA ARG A 393 -2.02 -3.93 -9.32
C ARG A 393 -3.05 -2.84 -9.48
N LEU A 394 -3.33 -2.49 -10.73
CA LEU A 394 -4.37 -1.55 -11.17
C LEU A 394 -5.43 -2.38 -11.86
N ASN A 395 -6.48 -2.72 -11.12
CA ASN A 395 -7.48 -3.69 -11.55
C ASN A 395 -8.89 -3.30 -11.07
N GLY A 396 -9.89 -3.89 -11.73
CA GLY A 396 -11.29 -3.69 -11.38
C GLY A 396 -12.06 -2.88 -12.43
N THR A 397 -13.20 -2.37 -11.99
CA THR A 397 -14.19 -1.67 -12.82
C THR A 397 -14.54 -0.32 -12.19
N SER A 398 -13.62 0.31 -11.48
CA SER A 398 -13.84 1.61 -10.87
C SER A 398 -12.59 2.45 -11.08
N ASP A 399 -12.80 3.74 -11.25
CA ASP A 399 -11.70 4.65 -11.55
C ASP A 399 -10.73 4.75 -10.38
N HIS A 400 -9.46 4.83 -10.74
CA HIS A 400 -8.33 5.00 -9.84
C HIS A 400 -7.94 6.46 -9.85
N TYR A 401 -8.20 7.19 -8.77
CA TYR A 401 -7.93 8.63 -8.70
C TYR A 401 -6.57 8.88 -8.04
N ILE A 402 -5.74 9.69 -8.70
CA ILE A 402 -4.54 10.32 -8.14
C ILE A 402 -4.83 11.82 -8.15
N ASN A 403 -5.26 12.33 -7.00
CA ASN A 403 -5.72 13.70 -6.84
C ASN A 403 -4.62 14.59 -6.25
N ASP A 404 -4.94 15.88 -6.15
CA ASP A 404 -4.02 16.93 -5.68
C ASP A 404 -2.69 16.88 -6.45
N THR A 405 -1.56 16.97 -5.76
CA THR A 405 -0.21 16.83 -6.33
C THR A 405 0.45 15.51 -5.93
N GLN A 406 -0.35 14.49 -5.62
CA GLN A 406 0.15 13.20 -5.16
C GLN A 406 0.98 12.51 -6.25
N THR A 407 2.07 11.88 -5.84
CA THR A 407 2.86 11.01 -6.72
C THR A 407 2.62 9.55 -6.39
N LEU A 408 2.19 8.74 -7.36
CA LEU A 408 2.18 7.28 -7.28
C LEU A 408 3.42 6.72 -7.99
N VAL A 409 4.18 5.88 -7.30
CA VAL A 409 5.41 5.29 -7.83
C VAL A 409 5.29 3.77 -7.91
N ASN A 410 5.54 3.20 -9.08
CA ASN A 410 5.96 1.81 -9.24
C ASN A 410 7.48 1.76 -9.02
N ALA A 411 7.92 1.17 -7.90
CA ALA A 411 9.30 1.27 -7.45
C ALA A 411 10.26 0.41 -8.29
N SER A 412 11.55 0.78 -8.28
CA SER A 412 12.61 0.01 -8.95
C SER A 412 12.58 -1.49 -8.60
N GLY A 413 12.72 -2.35 -9.61
CA GLY A 413 12.67 -3.81 -9.46
C GLY A 413 11.26 -4.39 -9.32
N GLN A 414 10.21 -3.55 -9.28
CA GLN A 414 8.83 -3.99 -9.14
C GLN A 414 8.07 -4.01 -10.46
N THR A 415 6.96 -4.76 -10.47
CA THR A 415 6.03 -4.83 -11.60
C THR A 415 4.69 -4.19 -11.22
N ALA A 416 4.22 -3.29 -12.08
CA ALA A 416 2.85 -2.80 -12.11
C ALA A 416 2.06 -3.59 -13.17
N GLU A 417 0.94 -4.18 -12.78
CA GLU A 417 -0.01 -4.81 -13.69
C GLU A 417 -1.24 -3.92 -13.84
N TRP A 418 -1.48 -3.44 -15.06
CA TRP A 418 -2.67 -2.69 -15.42
C TRP A 418 -3.60 -3.55 -16.29
N THR A 419 -4.66 -4.06 -15.65
CA THR A 419 -5.57 -5.08 -16.22
C THR A 419 -7.04 -4.67 -16.11
N ASP A 420 -7.33 -3.38 -15.94
CA ASP A 420 -8.70 -2.89 -15.75
C ASP A 420 -9.65 -3.35 -16.87
N THR A 421 -10.87 -3.69 -16.48
CA THR A 421 -11.90 -4.23 -17.38
C THR A 421 -12.94 -3.16 -17.70
N THR A 422 -12.93 -2.70 -18.95
CA THR A 422 -14.00 -1.90 -19.55
C THR A 422 -14.63 -2.70 -20.69
N SER A 423 -15.96 -2.88 -20.65
CA SER A 423 -16.75 -3.56 -21.70
C SER A 423 -17.09 -2.63 -22.88
N SER A 424 -16.70 -1.36 -22.85
CA SER A 424 -17.11 -0.38 -23.85
C SER A 424 -15.99 -0.09 -24.83
N THR A 425 -16.17 -0.57 -26.06
CA THR A 425 -15.51 -0.06 -27.25
C THR A 425 -15.96 1.40 -27.43
N TYR A 426 -15.06 2.35 -27.18
CA TYR A 426 -15.10 3.74 -27.66
C TYR A 426 -16.41 4.55 -27.40
N TYR A 427 -16.31 5.67 -26.68
CA TYR A 427 -17.35 6.72 -26.56
C TYR A 427 -18.43 6.58 -25.45
N SER A 428 -18.07 6.15 -24.23
CA SER A 428 -18.87 6.49 -23.03
C SER A 428 -18.21 7.62 -22.23
N PRO A 429 -18.88 8.70 -21.80
CA PRO A 429 -18.27 9.67 -20.87
C PRO A 429 -17.79 9.02 -19.56
N ASN A 430 -18.30 7.83 -19.23
CA ASN A 430 -17.89 7.02 -18.09
C ASN A 430 -17.22 5.73 -18.57
N HIS A 431 -15.88 5.70 -18.55
CA HIS A 431 -15.10 4.47 -18.70
C HIS A 431 -14.63 4.10 -17.30
N PRO A 432 -15.21 3.06 -16.68
CA PRO A 432 -14.88 2.74 -15.31
C PRO A 432 -13.62 1.85 -15.25
N GLY A 433 -12.65 2.19 -14.41
CA GLY A 433 -11.31 1.57 -14.43
C GLY A 433 -10.25 2.46 -15.10
N ASP A 434 -10.55 3.74 -15.30
CA ASP A 434 -9.57 4.71 -15.79
C ASP A 434 -8.63 5.13 -14.64
N ILE A 435 -7.35 5.32 -14.95
CA ILE A 435 -6.43 6.08 -14.09
C ILE A 435 -6.73 7.56 -14.31
N ARG A 436 -7.23 8.27 -13.30
CA ARG A 436 -7.59 9.68 -13.37
C ARG A 436 -6.64 10.52 -12.53
N MET A 437 -5.93 11.44 -13.17
CA MET A 437 -4.94 12.29 -12.52
C MET A 437 -5.37 13.76 -12.53
N ALA A 438 -5.29 14.40 -11.35
CA ALA A 438 -5.48 15.83 -11.18
C ALA A 438 -4.25 16.64 -11.66
N SER A 439 -4.36 17.97 -11.64
CA SER A 439 -3.27 18.89 -11.99
C SER A 439 -2.09 18.71 -11.03
N GLY A 440 -0.91 18.42 -11.58
CA GLY A 440 0.31 18.20 -10.78
C GLY A 440 0.43 16.81 -10.15
N ALA A 441 -0.59 15.95 -10.27
CA ALA A 441 -0.48 14.54 -9.91
C ALA A 441 0.44 13.79 -10.89
N ARG A 442 1.20 12.81 -10.38
CA ARG A 442 2.21 12.09 -11.15
C ARG A 442 2.09 10.58 -10.96
N LEU A 443 2.18 9.84 -12.06
CA LEU A 443 2.46 8.41 -12.06
C LEU A 443 3.89 8.20 -12.55
N VAL A 444 4.72 7.53 -11.77
CA VAL A 444 6.13 7.28 -12.10
C VAL A 444 6.39 5.79 -12.17
N ASN A 445 6.88 5.31 -13.30
CA ASN A 445 7.48 3.99 -13.43
C ASN A 445 9.00 4.15 -13.34
N GLU A 446 9.58 3.88 -12.17
CA GLU A 446 11.01 4.14 -11.89
C GLU A 446 11.95 3.33 -12.78
N SER A 447 13.19 3.78 -12.89
CA SER A 447 14.24 3.00 -13.56
C SER A 447 14.36 1.60 -12.93
N GLY A 448 14.41 0.58 -13.79
CA GLY A 448 14.40 -0.83 -13.38
C GLY A 448 13.02 -1.39 -12.99
N ALA A 449 11.96 -0.58 -12.99
CA ALA A 449 10.58 -1.03 -12.79
C ALA A 449 9.92 -1.42 -14.13
N THR A 450 8.93 -2.31 -14.09
CA THR A 450 8.14 -2.73 -15.26
C THR A 450 6.67 -2.34 -15.07
N PHE A 451 6.07 -1.71 -16.06
CA PHE A 451 4.65 -1.37 -16.11
C PHE A 451 4.01 -2.10 -17.29
N ASN A 452 3.14 -3.06 -17.00
CA ASN A 452 2.49 -3.90 -18.00
C ASN A 452 1.03 -3.47 -18.19
N ALA A 453 0.72 -2.92 -19.36
CA ALA A 453 -0.65 -2.70 -19.81
C ALA A 453 -1.09 -3.90 -20.65
N THR A 454 -1.82 -4.83 -20.03
CA THR A 454 -2.14 -6.13 -20.65
C THR A 454 -3.65 -6.39 -20.71
N ARG A 455 -4.16 -6.86 -21.86
CA ARG A 455 -5.54 -7.35 -21.98
C ARG A 455 -5.65 -8.50 -22.98
N THR A 456 -6.37 -9.56 -22.57
CA THR A 456 -6.74 -10.70 -23.44
C THR A 456 -8.17 -10.62 -23.97
N SER A 457 -8.93 -9.58 -23.58
CA SER A 457 -10.30 -9.33 -24.03
C SER A 457 -10.46 -7.90 -24.54
N SER A 458 -11.35 -7.72 -25.53
CA SER A 458 -11.57 -6.45 -26.21
C SER A 458 -11.83 -5.30 -25.23
N GLY A 459 -11.25 -4.13 -25.46
CA GLY A 459 -11.52 -2.91 -24.71
C GLY A 459 -10.36 -1.92 -24.72
N SER A 460 -10.38 -0.97 -23.77
CA SER A 460 -9.35 0.05 -23.72
C SER A 460 -8.96 0.42 -22.29
N LEU A 461 -7.66 0.64 -22.10
CA LEU A 461 -7.09 1.17 -20.88
C LEU A 461 -6.94 2.68 -21.05
N HIS A 462 -7.30 3.48 -20.05
CA HIS A 462 -7.14 4.93 -20.13
C HIS A 462 -6.46 5.50 -18.91
N SER A 463 -5.46 6.32 -19.18
CA SER A 463 -4.94 7.29 -18.26
C SER A 463 -5.46 8.65 -18.72
N ARG A 464 -6.29 9.31 -17.91
CA ARG A 464 -6.89 10.62 -18.21
C ARG A 464 -6.42 11.67 -17.25
N SER A 465 -6.18 12.85 -17.79
CA SER A 465 -6.08 14.04 -16.96
C SER A 465 -7.43 14.73 -16.86
N ILE A 466 -7.79 15.14 -15.66
CA ILE A 466 -8.91 16.08 -15.47
C ILE A 466 -8.37 17.51 -15.63
N THR A 467 -7.11 17.79 -15.24
CA THR A 467 -6.53 19.15 -15.17
C THR A 467 -4.98 19.28 -15.30
N GLY A 468 -4.24 18.29 -15.80
CA GLY A 468 -2.80 18.36 -16.10
C GLY A 468 -1.86 17.49 -15.25
N GLY A 469 -2.10 16.18 -15.18
CA GLY A 469 -1.23 15.18 -14.55
C GLY A 469 -0.24 14.57 -15.55
N SER A 470 0.83 13.93 -15.06
CA SER A 470 1.87 13.31 -15.89
C SER A 470 2.07 11.82 -15.61
N PHE A 471 2.47 11.09 -16.65
CA PHE A 471 3.01 9.74 -16.55
C PHE A 471 4.46 9.77 -17.04
N ASP A 472 5.39 9.54 -16.11
CA ASP A 472 6.82 9.52 -16.37
C ASP A 472 7.32 8.07 -16.39
N ASN A 473 7.72 7.58 -17.58
CA ASN A 473 8.30 6.26 -17.75
C ASN A 473 9.83 6.34 -17.77
N GLN A 474 10.47 5.86 -16.69
CA GLN A 474 11.92 5.70 -16.56
C GLN A 474 12.35 4.22 -16.63
N GLY A 475 11.43 3.30 -16.35
CA GLY A 475 11.60 1.86 -16.49
C GLY A 475 11.10 1.32 -17.83
N THR A 476 10.51 0.13 -17.83
CA THR A 476 9.92 -0.50 -19.02
C THR A 476 8.40 -0.36 -18.98
N PHE A 477 7.78 0.16 -20.04
CA PHE A 477 6.34 0.20 -20.24
C PHE A 477 5.96 -0.72 -21.41
N ASN A 478 5.29 -1.82 -21.12
CA ASN A 478 4.84 -2.79 -22.12
C ASN A 478 3.36 -2.59 -22.42
N VAL A 479 3.03 -2.54 -23.70
CA VAL A 479 1.66 -2.58 -24.21
C VAL A 479 1.45 -3.91 -24.92
N ASP A 480 0.60 -4.74 -24.32
CA ASP A 480 0.24 -6.06 -24.85
C ASP A 480 -1.28 -6.27 -24.73
N VAL A 481 -2.02 -5.71 -25.68
CA VAL A 481 -3.48 -5.75 -25.74
C VAL A 481 -3.92 -6.39 -27.06
N GLY A 482 -5.19 -6.79 -27.18
CA GLY A 482 -5.71 -7.32 -28.44
C GLY A 482 -5.39 -6.42 -29.65
N SER A 483 -5.22 -6.99 -30.83
CA SER A 483 -4.73 -6.26 -32.02
C SER A 483 -5.57 -5.03 -32.41
N SER A 484 -6.87 -5.00 -32.07
CA SER A 484 -7.77 -3.85 -32.27
C SER A 484 -7.94 -2.96 -31.03
N ASP A 485 -7.36 -3.36 -29.90
CA ASP A 485 -7.52 -2.72 -28.61
C ASP A 485 -6.51 -1.60 -28.41
N ASN A 486 -6.78 -0.76 -27.40
CA ASN A 486 -6.11 0.51 -27.25
C ASN A 486 -5.71 0.77 -25.81
N VAL A 487 -4.48 1.22 -25.63
CA VAL A 487 -4.00 1.86 -24.40
C VAL A 487 -3.93 3.35 -24.66
N TYR A 488 -4.77 4.13 -23.99
CA TYR A 488 -4.80 5.58 -24.13
C TYR A 488 -4.04 6.25 -22.99
N ILE A 489 -3.04 7.05 -23.34
CA ILE A 489 -2.35 7.98 -22.44
C ILE A 489 -2.76 9.40 -22.83
N ARG A 490 -3.71 9.97 -22.08
CA ARG A 490 -4.20 11.35 -22.27
C ARG A 490 -3.62 12.34 -21.27
N ASN A 491 -2.70 11.88 -20.44
CA ASN A 491 -1.86 12.72 -19.56
C ASN A 491 -0.62 13.19 -20.31
N ALA A 492 0.11 14.17 -19.78
CA ALA A 492 1.47 14.43 -20.24
C ALA A 492 2.28 13.14 -20.09
N PHE A 493 3.07 12.79 -21.10
CA PHE A 493 3.78 11.51 -21.14
C PHE A 493 5.24 11.73 -21.48
N SER A 494 6.14 11.34 -20.58
CA SER A 494 7.58 11.38 -20.83
C SER A 494 8.15 9.97 -20.83
N ASN A 495 9.03 9.67 -21.78
CA ASN A 495 9.78 8.42 -21.80
C ASN A 495 11.28 8.68 -21.78
N THR A 496 11.92 8.25 -20.71
CA THR A 496 13.38 8.17 -20.54
C THR A 496 13.86 6.71 -20.43
N GLY A 497 12.92 5.76 -20.26
CA GLY A 497 13.18 4.33 -20.18
C GLY A 497 12.91 3.63 -21.50
N THR A 498 12.13 2.54 -21.46
CA THR A 498 11.73 1.75 -22.64
C THR A 498 10.22 1.69 -22.76
N VAL A 499 9.69 1.88 -23.96
CA VAL A 499 8.31 1.57 -24.32
C VAL A 499 8.31 0.46 -25.37
N ASN A 500 7.63 -0.64 -25.09
CA ASN A 500 7.42 -1.71 -26.05
C ASN A 500 5.94 -1.78 -26.41
N VAL A 501 5.60 -1.54 -27.67
CA VAL A 501 4.26 -1.77 -28.21
C VAL A 501 4.29 -3.12 -28.93
N ASN A 502 4.08 -4.19 -28.15
CA ASN A 502 4.21 -5.57 -28.62
C ASN A 502 2.99 -5.99 -29.47
N SER A 503 1.81 -5.49 -29.11
CA SER A 503 0.54 -5.81 -29.76
C SER A 503 -0.49 -4.70 -29.54
N GLY A 504 -1.50 -4.63 -30.41
CA GLY A 504 -2.56 -3.63 -30.32
C GLY A 504 -2.08 -2.20 -30.58
N ASN A 505 -2.69 -1.22 -29.91
CA ASN A 505 -2.41 0.19 -30.15
C ASN A 505 -2.08 0.96 -28.86
N LEU A 506 -0.97 1.70 -28.85
CA LEU A 506 -0.70 2.75 -27.87
C LEU A 506 -1.11 4.10 -28.46
N ARG A 507 -2.05 4.80 -27.82
CA ARG A 507 -2.54 6.12 -28.23
C ARG A 507 -2.14 7.18 -27.23
N VAL A 508 -1.30 8.12 -27.64
CA VAL A 508 -0.83 9.22 -26.81
C VAL A 508 -1.44 10.53 -27.31
N SER A 509 -2.15 11.23 -26.44
CA SER A 509 -2.84 12.49 -26.76
C SER A 509 -2.64 13.59 -25.71
N GLY A 510 -1.62 13.45 -24.86
CA GLY A 510 -1.21 14.49 -23.92
C GLY A 510 -0.61 15.72 -24.61
N THR A 511 -0.63 16.86 -23.94
CA THR A 511 -0.15 18.16 -24.48
C THR A 511 1.38 18.31 -24.52
N THR A 512 2.10 17.48 -23.76
CA THR A 512 3.57 17.45 -23.76
C THR A 512 4.01 16.01 -23.80
N THR A 513 4.72 15.66 -24.85
CA THR A 513 5.21 14.30 -25.06
C THR A 513 6.60 14.33 -25.64
N THR A 514 7.58 13.87 -24.86
CA THR A 514 8.98 13.76 -25.30
C THR A 514 9.44 12.32 -25.14
N ASN A 515 10.26 11.87 -26.09
CA ASN A 515 10.97 10.62 -25.99
C ASN A 515 12.48 10.86 -26.03
N SER A 516 13.17 10.51 -24.95
CA SER A 516 14.63 10.39 -24.86
C SER A 516 15.06 8.94 -24.57
N GLY A 517 14.10 8.03 -24.43
CA GLY A 517 14.31 6.62 -24.19
C GLY A 517 14.19 5.76 -25.45
N LYS A 518 14.09 4.44 -25.24
CA LYS A 518 13.83 3.47 -26.30
C LYS A 518 12.34 3.30 -26.54
N VAL A 519 11.93 3.22 -27.80
CA VAL A 519 10.59 2.82 -28.24
C VAL A 519 10.73 1.72 -29.28
N THR A 520 9.94 0.65 -29.14
CA THR A 520 9.84 -0.40 -30.15
C THR A 520 8.38 -0.63 -30.47
N ILE A 521 8.04 -0.60 -31.76
CA ILE A 521 6.70 -0.86 -32.27
C ILE A 521 6.78 -2.13 -33.10
N ASP A 522 6.25 -3.23 -32.57
CA ASP A 522 6.32 -4.52 -33.24
C ASP A 522 5.39 -4.61 -34.45
N SER A 523 5.69 -5.56 -35.34
CA SER A 523 4.85 -5.84 -36.51
C SER A 523 3.40 -6.13 -36.08
N GLY A 524 2.44 -5.45 -36.72
CA GLY A 524 1.03 -5.55 -36.40
C GLY A 524 0.55 -4.66 -35.24
N ALA A 525 1.47 -4.00 -34.51
CA ALA A 525 1.15 -3.01 -33.49
C ALA A 525 1.19 -1.58 -34.06
N SER A 526 0.57 -0.63 -33.34
CA SER A 526 0.60 0.79 -33.70
C SER A 526 0.89 1.70 -32.51
N LEU A 527 1.77 2.68 -32.73
CA LEU A 527 1.91 3.86 -31.88
C LEU A 527 1.23 5.05 -32.55
N ILE A 528 0.32 5.72 -31.83
CA ILE A 528 -0.53 6.76 -32.40
C ILE A 528 -0.43 8.01 -31.52
N TYR A 529 0.12 9.08 -32.08
CA TYR A 529 0.23 10.40 -31.48
C TYR A 529 -0.75 11.36 -32.14
N SER A 530 -1.52 12.07 -31.31
CA SER A 530 -2.44 13.13 -31.79
C SER A 530 -1.72 14.46 -32.09
N ASN A 531 -0.45 14.58 -31.70
CA ASN A 531 0.40 15.75 -31.91
C ASN A 531 1.72 15.29 -32.58
N THR A 532 2.74 16.14 -32.57
CA THR A 532 4.09 15.78 -32.99
C THR A 532 4.67 14.69 -32.08
N TYR A 533 5.30 13.69 -32.67
CA TYR A 533 6.16 12.73 -31.96
C TYR A 533 7.59 13.28 -31.98
N GLU A 534 8.09 13.73 -30.83
CA GLU A 534 9.44 14.29 -30.71
C GLU A 534 10.40 13.29 -30.04
N LEU A 535 11.43 12.90 -30.79
CA LEU A 535 12.53 12.04 -30.38
C LEU A 535 13.77 12.91 -30.16
N THR A 536 14.02 13.30 -28.91
CA THR A 536 15.12 14.23 -28.55
C THR A 536 16.45 13.52 -28.31
N SER A 537 16.41 12.21 -28.12
CA SER A 537 17.55 11.28 -28.02
C SER A 537 16.98 9.86 -27.94
N GLY A 538 17.83 8.86 -27.76
CA GLY A 538 17.38 7.47 -27.67
C GLY A 538 17.06 6.88 -29.04
N HIS A 539 16.20 5.85 -29.06
CA HIS A 539 15.99 5.01 -30.23
C HIS A 539 14.52 4.66 -30.41
N THR A 540 13.98 4.87 -31.60
CA THR A 540 12.63 4.43 -31.98
C THR A 540 12.71 3.48 -33.16
N SER A 541 12.37 2.21 -32.94
CA SER A 541 12.25 1.19 -33.99
C SER A 541 10.78 0.99 -34.38
N VAL A 542 10.45 1.31 -35.62
CA VAL A 542 9.12 1.22 -36.23
C VAL A 542 9.08 -0.03 -37.11
N ASN A 543 8.71 -1.19 -36.56
CA ASN A 543 8.44 -2.40 -37.35
C ASN A 543 6.93 -2.59 -37.63
N GLY A 544 6.08 -1.96 -36.83
CA GLY A 544 4.64 -1.81 -37.05
C GLY A 544 4.30 -0.47 -37.71
N ARG A 545 3.41 0.29 -37.05
CA ARG A 545 2.95 1.60 -37.55
C ARG A 545 3.20 2.71 -36.53
N LEU A 546 3.82 3.80 -36.96
CA LEU A 546 3.85 5.07 -36.22
C LEU A 546 2.91 6.04 -36.93
N ILE A 547 1.92 6.57 -36.22
CA ILE A 547 0.96 7.55 -36.75
C ILE A 547 1.09 8.82 -35.90
N ALA A 548 1.58 9.92 -36.46
CA ALA A 548 1.75 11.18 -35.75
C ALA A 548 1.14 12.32 -36.57
N SER A 549 -0.05 12.81 -36.16
CA SER A 549 -0.77 13.82 -36.94
C SER A 549 -0.11 15.21 -36.94
N GLY A 550 0.79 15.47 -35.99
CA GLY A 550 1.64 16.66 -35.99
C GLY A 550 3.05 16.42 -36.56
N GLY A 551 3.28 15.27 -37.21
CA GLY A 551 4.58 14.86 -37.73
C GLY A 551 5.47 14.13 -36.72
N VAL A 552 6.59 13.63 -37.20
CA VAL A 552 7.65 12.97 -36.46
C VAL A 552 8.89 13.84 -36.55
N LYS A 553 9.42 14.28 -35.41
CA LYS A 553 10.66 15.06 -35.34
C LYS A 553 11.72 14.25 -34.62
N SER A 554 12.80 13.91 -35.32
CA SER A 554 14.00 13.34 -34.71
C SER A 554 15.03 14.45 -34.52
N ASP A 555 15.29 14.84 -33.27
CA ASP A 555 16.18 15.95 -32.90
C ASP A 555 17.30 15.41 -31.99
N GLY A 556 18.17 14.59 -32.58
CA GLY A 556 19.30 13.93 -31.90
C GLY A 556 19.09 12.46 -31.50
N GLY A 557 17.93 11.86 -31.79
CA GLY A 557 17.73 10.41 -31.61
C GLY A 557 17.87 9.59 -32.91
N LEU A 558 17.78 8.27 -32.77
CA LEU A 558 17.79 7.31 -33.87
C LEU A 558 16.37 6.83 -34.20
N LEU A 559 15.90 7.10 -35.41
CA LEU A 559 14.67 6.54 -35.97
C LEU A 559 15.03 5.39 -36.91
N SER A 560 14.48 4.19 -36.68
CA SER A 560 14.74 3.04 -37.54
C SER A 560 13.53 2.11 -37.71
N GLY A 561 13.69 0.99 -38.41
CA GLY A 561 12.71 -0.09 -38.51
C GLY A 561 12.16 -0.29 -39.93
N SER A 562 11.48 -1.42 -40.16
CA SER A 562 10.98 -1.81 -41.50
C SER A 562 9.49 -1.53 -41.73
N GLY A 563 8.91 -0.62 -40.94
CA GLY A 563 7.46 -0.41 -40.85
C GLY A 563 6.96 0.81 -41.62
N LEU A 564 5.82 1.34 -41.18
CA LEU A 564 5.14 2.46 -41.80
C LEU A 564 5.05 3.66 -40.84
N ILE A 565 5.42 4.83 -41.33
CA ILE A 565 5.18 6.12 -40.68
C ILE A 565 4.03 6.81 -41.42
N TYR A 566 3.09 7.39 -40.67
CA TYR A 566 2.00 8.22 -41.18
C TYR A 566 2.11 9.61 -40.55
N GLY A 567 2.47 10.60 -41.35
CA GLY A 567 2.82 11.95 -40.92
C GLY A 567 4.17 12.36 -41.50
N ASP A 568 4.36 13.68 -41.61
CA ASP A 568 5.61 14.26 -42.11
C ASP A 568 6.76 13.95 -41.14
N VAL A 569 7.95 13.65 -41.66
CA VAL A 569 9.14 13.33 -40.88
C VAL A 569 10.17 14.43 -41.10
N THR A 570 10.56 15.11 -40.02
CA THR A 570 11.73 15.99 -39.98
C THR A 570 12.86 15.28 -39.24
N ASN A 571 13.97 15.03 -39.91
CA ASN A 571 15.14 14.36 -39.34
C ASN A 571 16.31 15.33 -39.18
N GLY A 572 16.58 15.73 -37.94
CA GLY A 572 17.82 16.37 -37.49
C GLY A 572 18.70 15.45 -36.62
N GLY A 573 18.32 14.18 -36.45
CA GLY A 573 19.08 13.12 -35.77
C GLY A 573 19.58 12.06 -36.76
N PHE A 574 19.38 10.78 -36.44
CA PHE A 574 19.71 9.67 -37.33
C PHE A 574 18.44 8.98 -37.84
N LEU A 575 18.42 8.62 -39.12
CA LEU A 575 17.40 7.76 -39.72
C LEU A 575 18.07 6.58 -40.43
N ASN A 576 17.73 5.37 -40.01
CA ASN A 576 18.22 4.11 -40.59
C ASN A 576 17.02 3.29 -41.08
N PRO A 577 16.75 3.20 -42.39
CA PRO A 577 15.69 2.34 -42.89
C PRO A 577 15.93 0.87 -42.46
N GLY A 578 14.92 0.22 -41.88
CA GLY A 578 15.02 -1.19 -41.48
C GLY A 578 15.58 -1.46 -40.09
N ASN A 579 15.71 -2.75 -39.76
CA ASN A 579 16.68 -3.23 -38.75
C ASN A 579 18.05 -3.50 -39.39
N SER A 580 18.23 -2.89 -40.56
CA SER A 580 19.30 -2.90 -41.52
C SER A 580 19.93 -4.26 -41.94
N PRO A 581 19.99 -4.56 -43.25
CA PRO A 581 19.28 -3.85 -44.31
C PRO A 581 17.76 -3.93 -44.18
N GLY A 582 17.03 -2.91 -44.61
CA GLY A 582 15.58 -2.96 -44.67
C GLY A 582 14.91 -1.75 -45.32
N ARG A 583 13.58 -1.75 -45.27
CA ARG A 583 12.76 -0.72 -45.92
C ARG A 583 11.86 -0.02 -44.92
N LEU A 584 12.00 1.30 -44.82
CA LEU A 584 11.08 2.15 -44.07
C LEU A 584 10.22 2.95 -45.04
N THR A 585 8.92 3.08 -44.76
CA THR A 585 8.01 3.88 -45.61
C THR A 585 7.41 5.05 -44.84
N ILE A 586 7.53 6.24 -45.39
CA ILE A 586 6.94 7.48 -44.89
C ILE A 586 5.73 7.84 -45.76
N ASN A 587 4.53 7.76 -45.18
CA ASN A 587 3.30 8.27 -45.79
C ASN A 587 3.10 9.73 -45.35
N GLY A 588 3.92 10.61 -45.89
CA GLY A 588 4.03 12.03 -45.57
C GLY A 588 5.26 12.61 -46.27
N ASN A 589 5.57 13.87 -45.99
CA ASN A 589 6.81 14.48 -46.46
C ASN A 589 8.02 13.98 -45.66
N TYR A 590 9.19 13.99 -46.28
CA TYR A 590 10.48 13.76 -45.63
C TYR A 590 11.35 15.01 -45.75
N GLU A 591 11.68 15.58 -44.62
CA GLU A 591 12.49 16.78 -44.45
C GLU A 591 13.77 16.40 -43.69
N GLN A 592 14.93 16.66 -44.29
CA GLN A 592 16.23 16.43 -43.67
C GLN A 592 16.85 17.78 -43.27
N ASP A 593 17.12 17.94 -41.99
CA ASP A 593 17.82 19.12 -41.45
C ASP A 593 19.34 18.96 -41.63
N SER A 594 20.09 20.06 -41.51
CA SER A 594 21.54 20.06 -41.73
C SER A 594 22.36 19.23 -40.73
N THR A 595 21.77 18.87 -39.59
CA THR A 595 22.36 17.92 -38.61
C THR A 595 21.89 16.49 -38.80
N GLY A 596 20.87 16.27 -39.64
CA GLY A 596 20.27 14.97 -39.89
C GLY A 596 21.19 14.07 -40.70
N VAL A 597 21.27 12.79 -40.30
CA VAL A 597 22.00 11.73 -41.00
C VAL A 597 20.99 10.70 -41.50
N LEU A 598 21.01 10.43 -42.81
CA LEU A 598 20.39 9.24 -43.40
C LEU A 598 21.49 8.19 -43.58
N LEU A 599 21.38 7.07 -42.87
CA LEU A 599 22.32 5.96 -42.98
C LEU A 599 21.75 4.89 -43.90
N ILE A 600 22.55 4.42 -44.85
CA ILE A 600 22.18 3.40 -45.83
C ILE A 600 23.24 2.29 -45.85
N GLU A 601 22.85 1.09 -45.44
CA GLU A 601 23.67 -0.12 -45.53
C GLU A 601 23.49 -0.82 -46.89
N LEU A 602 24.60 -1.21 -47.51
CA LEU A 602 24.66 -1.92 -48.78
C LEU A 602 25.35 -3.29 -48.58
N LEU A 603 24.58 -4.37 -48.58
CA LEU A 603 25.04 -5.78 -48.53
C LEU A 603 24.79 -6.55 -49.83
N GLY A 604 24.18 -5.92 -50.82
CA GLY A 604 23.85 -6.48 -52.13
C GLY A 604 22.89 -5.57 -52.90
N GLU A 605 22.30 -6.07 -53.98
CA GLU A 605 21.56 -5.26 -54.96
C GLU A 605 20.02 -5.29 -54.76
N ASN A 606 19.50 -6.09 -53.82
CA ASN A 606 18.06 -6.20 -53.61
C ASN A 606 17.51 -5.17 -52.59
N PRO A 607 16.65 -4.20 -53.00
CA PRO A 607 16.14 -3.15 -52.11
C PRO A 607 15.34 -3.68 -50.94
N GLY A 608 15.61 -3.16 -49.74
CA GLY A 608 14.92 -3.49 -48.51
C GLY A 608 15.18 -4.90 -47.99
N ILE A 609 16.11 -5.64 -48.61
CA ILE A 609 16.51 -7.00 -48.21
C ILE A 609 18.04 -7.06 -48.06
N GLU A 610 18.75 -6.64 -49.10
CA GLU A 610 20.22 -6.60 -49.13
C GLU A 610 20.76 -5.18 -49.03
N TYR A 611 19.95 -4.15 -49.28
CA TYR A 611 20.35 -2.77 -48.99
C TYR A 611 19.18 -1.94 -48.44
N ASP A 612 19.50 -0.86 -47.73
CA ASP A 612 18.51 0.02 -47.13
C ASP A 612 17.77 0.88 -48.15
N GLN A 613 16.45 0.96 -47.99
CA GLN A 613 15.62 1.81 -48.83
C GLN A 613 14.61 2.61 -48.03
N LEU A 614 14.68 3.93 -48.16
CA LEU A 614 13.62 4.82 -47.71
C LEU A 614 12.59 5.00 -48.83
N ILE A 615 11.33 4.75 -48.55
CA ILE A 615 10.22 5.10 -49.44
C ILE A 615 9.50 6.32 -48.86
N VAL A 616 9.27 7.34 -49.67
CA VAL A 616 8.56 8.56 -49.28
C VAL A 616 7.39 8.77 -50.24
N ASN A 617 6.19 8.92 -49.67
CA ASN A 617 4.95 9.09 -50.43
C ASN A 617 4.43 10.54 -50.41
N GLY A 618 5.37 11.47 -50.37
CA GLY A 618 5.18 12.91 -50.24
C GLY A 618 6.46 13.64 -50.65
N LEU A 619 6.53 14.95 -50.39
CA LEU A 619 7.68 15.76 -50.78
C LEU A 619 8.95 15.30 -50.07
N VAL A 620 10.07 15.31 -50.79
CA VAL A 620 11.41 15.10 -50.23
C VAL A 620 12.19 16.40 -50.27
N ASP A 621 12.59 16.93 -49.11
CA ASP A 621 13.51 18.07 -48.98
C ASP A 621 14.75 17.65 -48.20
N LEU A 622 15.92 17.75 -48.81
CA LEU A 622 17.19 17.31 -48.23
C LEU A 622 17.95 18.43 -47.49
N ASN A 623 17.37 19.63 -47.37
CA ASN A 623 17.92 20.79 -46.65
C ASN A 623 16.80 21.70 -46.11
N SER A 624 15.92 21.17 -45.28
CA SER A 624 14.71 21.86 -44.82
C SER A 624 14.98 23.09 -43.94
N ASP A 625 16.08 23.10 -43.19
CA ASP A 625 16.45 24.18 -42.26
C ASP A 625 17.22 25.35 -42.92
N GLY A 626 17.50 25.24 -44.23
CA GLY A 626 18.26 26.24 -44.98
C GLY A 626 19.75 26.28 -44.66
N GLY A 627 20.28 25.25 -44.00
CA GLY A 627 21.70 25.06 -43.72
C GLY A 627 22.50 24.54 -44.92
N PHE A 628 23.47 23.66 -44.67
CA PHE A 628 24.36 23.10 -45.69
C PHE A 628 23.81 21.85 -46.38
N GLY A 629 22.56 21.45 -46.12
CA GLY A 629 22.01 20.13 -46.47
C GLY A 629 22.30 19.09 -45.39
N GLY A 630 21.43 18.09 -45.29
CA GLY A 630 21.65 16.94 -44.40
C GLY A 630 22.75 16.00 -44.89
N ILE A 631 23.10 15.03 -44.07
CA ILE A 631 24.20 14.09 -44.32
C ILE A 631 23.64 12.78 -44.87
N LEU A 632 24.27 12.26 -45.92
CA LEU A 632 24.13 10.89 -46.38
C LEU A 632 25.36 10.10 -45.90
N ASP A 633 25.13 9.03 -45.16
CA ASP A 633 26.16 8.12 -44.65
C ASP A 633 25.93 6.74 -45.27
N LEU A 634 26.94 6.19 -45.95
CA LEU A 634 26.85 4.91 -46.63
C LEU A 634 27.74 3.88 -45.92
N ASP A 635 27.21 2.68 -45.72
CA ASP A 635 28.01 1.54 -45.26
C ASP A 635 28.04 0.45 -46.35
N LEU A 636 29.14 0.39 -47.10
CA LEU A 636 29.35 -0.63 -48.11
C LEU A 636 30.02 -1.85 -47.49
N ALA A 637 29.30 -2.97 -47.44
CA ALA A 637 29.79 -4.21 -46.85
C ALA A 637 29.66 -5.43 -47.79
N TYR A 638 29.68 -5.19 -49.10
CA TYR A 638 29.79 -6.26 -50.11
C TYR A 638 30.68 -5.88 -51.30
N ASP A 639 31.12 -6.91 -52.04
CA ASP A 639 32.01 -6.75 -53.20
C ASP A 639 31.22 -6.28 -54.43
N ALA A 640 30.84 -5.01 -54.42
CA ALA A 640 30.02 -4.41 -55.45
C ALA A 640 30.76 -4.29 -56.80
N LEU A 641 30.00 -4.19 -57.89
CA LEU A 641 30.52 -4.08 -59.26
C LEU A 641 30.31 -2.66 -59.82
N VAL A 642 31.20 -2.26 -60.73
CA VAL A 642 31.00 -1.02 -61.50
C VAL A 642 29.72 -1.16 -62.33
N GLY A 643 28.83 -0.18 -62.18
CA GLY A 643 27.51 -0.17 -62.79
C GLY A 643 26.38 -0.65 -61.86
N ASP A 644 26.67 -1.13 -60.64
CA ASP A 644 25.62 -1.39 -59.65
C ASP A 644 24.88 -0.08 -59.32
N ILE A 645 23.55 -0.17 -59.17
CA ILE A 645 22.64 0.97 -59.00
C ILE A 645 21.78 0.73 -57.77
N PHE A 646 21.71 1.71 -56.88
CA PHE A 646 20.90 1.65 -55.67
C PHE A 646 19.97 2.84 -55.59
N THR A 647 18.66 2.60 -55.65
CA THR A 647 17.63 3.60 -55.32
C THR A 647 17.46 3.63 -53.81
N ILE A 648 18.14 4.58 -53.17
CA ILE A 648 18.23 4.71 -51.70
C ILE A 648 17.06 5.52 -51.12
N ILE A 649 16.54 6.48 -51.88
CA ILE A 649 15.25 7.12 -51.64
C ILE A 649 14.39 6.90 -52.88
N LEU A 650 13.30 6.16 -52.71
CA LEU A 650 12.25 6.03 -53.70
C LEU A 650 11.18 7.09 -53.39
N ASN A 651 11.10 8.14 -54.22
CA ASN A 651 10.06 9.16 -54.14
C ASN A 651 8.88 8.71 -54.99
N ASP A 652 7.85 8.16 -54.35
CA ASP A 652 6.77 7.43 -55.04
C ASP A 652 5.80 8.33 -55.82
N SER A 653 5.88 9.63 -55.57
CA SER A 653 5.03 10.66 -56.16
C SER A 653 5.69 11.24 -57.43
N THR A 654 5.13 12.31 -57.99
CA THR A 654 5.66 12.99 -59.20
C THR A 654 6.42 14.27 -58.90
N ASP A 655 6.45 14.68 -57.63
CA ASP A 655 7.24 15.82 -57.19
C ASP A 655 8.74 15.53 -57.26
N LEU A 656 9.51 16.59 -57.49
CA LEU A 656 10.97 16.51 -57.56
C LEU A 656 11.56 16.51 -56.14
N ILE A 657 12.75 15.91 -56.02
CA ILE A 657 13.59 16.13 -54.83
C ILE A 657 13.92 17.62 -54.72
N SER A 658 13.64 18.20 -53.56
CA SER A 658 14.00 19.57 -53.21
C SER A 658 15.35 19.57 -52.48
N ASN A 659 16.21 20.52 -52.86
CA ASN A 659 17.58 20.64 -52.34
C ASN A 659 18.41 19.35 -52.49
N VAL A 660 19.59 19.31 -51.87
CA VAL A 660 20.55 18.21 -51.99
C VAL A 660 21.19 17.92 -50.63
N PHE A 661 21.74 16.72 -50.47
CA PHE A 661 22.60 16.40 -49.33
C PHE A 661 23.85 17.30 -49.31
N SER A 662 24.45 17.42 -48.13
CA SER A 662 25.58 18.31 -47.89
C SER A 662 26.77 17.97 -48.78
N GLY A 663 27.19 18.95 -49.60
CA GLY A 663 28.30 18.79 -50.54
C GLY A 663 28.02 17.89 -51.74
N LEU A 664 26.81 17.31 -51.85
CA LEU A 664 26.45 16.35 -52.88
C LEU A 664 25.49 16.97 -53.90
N VAL A 665 25.96 17.91 -54.72
CA VAL A 665 25.16 18.42 -55.86
C VAL A 665 24.85 17.31 -56.88
N GLU A 666 23.94 17.53 -57.83
CA GLU A 666 23.66 16.57 -58.92
C GLU A 666 24.95 16.11 -59.61
N GLY A 667 25.18 14.79 -59.67
CA GLY A 667 26.38 14.18 -60.24
C GLY A 667 27.62 14.24 -59.35
N ALA A 668 27.50 14.65 -58.09
CA ALA A 668 28.61 14.63 -57.14
C ALA A 668 29.08 13.19 -56.86
N LEU A 669 30.34 13.11 -56.41
CA LEU A 669 31.01 11.85 -56.12
C LEU A 669 31.10 11.64 -54.61
N LEU A 670 30.86 10.42 -54.18
CA LEU A 670 31.01 9.94 -52.81
C LEU A 670 31.83 8.64 -52.83
N TYR A 671 32.60 8.39 -51.78
CA TYR A 671 33.62 7.36 -51.77
C TYR A 671 33.47 6.45 -50.56
N GLU A 672 33.46 5.15 -50.79
CA GLU A 672 33.51 4.13 -49.73
C GLU A 672 34.70 3.20 -49.95
N GLU A 673 35.16 2.55 -48.88
CA GLU A 673 36.23 1.56 -48.94
C GLU A 673 35.73 0.19 -48.47
N PHE A 674 35.95 -0.85 -49.27
CA PHE A 674 35.64 -2.22 -48.90
C PHE A 674 36.67 -3.19 -49.50
N ASN A 675 37.23 -4.08 -48.66
CA ASN A 675 38.20 -5.11 -49.06
C ASN A 675 39.39 -4.61 -49.92
N ASP A 676 40.11 -3.58 -49.46
CA ASP A 676 41.24 -2.94 -50.17
C ASP A 676 40.85 -2.27 -51.52
N PHE A 677 39.56 -2.04 -51.77
CA PHE A 677 39.10 -1.25 -52.90
C PHE A 677 38.45 0.04 -52.42
N SER A 678 38.70 1.14 -53.13
CA SER A 678 37.90 2.37 -53.04
C SER A 678 36.88 2.35 -54.17
N TYR A 679 35.63 2.61 -53.80
CA TYR A 679 34.46 2.67 -54.66
C TYR A 679 34.06 4.12 -54.82
N GLU A 680 34.00 4.59 -56.06
CA GLU A 680 33.47 5.89 -56.39
C GLU A 680 32.02 5.74 -56.81
N PHE A 681 31.12 6.37 -56.07
CA PHE A 681 29.70 6.44 -56.36
C PHE A 681 29.35 7.81 -56.93
N GLY A 682 28.54 7.83 -57.99
CA GLY A 682 27.87 9.03 -58.46
C GLY A 682 26.45 9.09 -57.91
N ILE A 683 26.01 10.27 -57.44
CA ILE A 683 24.64 10.51 -57.00
C ILE A 683 23.82 11.27 -58.05
N THR A 684 22.56 10.88 -58.24
CA THR A 684 21.57 11.64 -59.00
C THR A 684 20.28 11.77 -58.20
N TYR A 685 19.65 12.95 -58.29
CA TYR A 685 18.34 13.26 -57.71
C TYR A 685 17.20 13.14 -58.75
N GLN A 686 17.55 12.69 -59.95
CA GLN A 686 16.64 12.48 -61.08
C GLN A 686 16.64 10.99 -61.50
N GLY A 687 16.98 10.09 -60.57
CA GLY A 687 17.02 8.66 -60.81
C GLY A 687 15.62 8.06 -60.99
N GLY A 688 15.59 6.78 -61.39
CA GLY A 688 14.35 5.99 -61.51
C GLY A 688 13.28 6.67 -62.37
N THR A 689 12.19 7.13 -61.76
CA THR A 689 11.09 7.84 -62.46
C THR A 689 11.38 9.30 -62.82
N GLY A 690 12.58 9.80 -62.53
CA GLY A 690 13.00 11.17 -62.78
C GLY A 690 13.05 12.04 -61.52
N ASN A 691 12.83 11.44 -60.34
CA ASN A 691 12.71 12.12 -59.06
C ASN A 691 13.16 11.27 -57.87
N ASP A 692 13.90 10.19 -58.11
CA ASP A 692 14.46 9.35 -57.05
C ASP A 692 15.91 9.74 -56.71
N VAL A 693 16.34 9.46 -55.48
CA VAL A 693 17.76 9.54 -55.12
C VAL A 693 18.41 8.19 -55.39
N VAL A 694 19.31 8.19 -56.36
CA VAL A 694 20.01 7.00 -56.84
C VAL A 694 21.51 7.23 -56.73
N ILE A 695 22.21 6.24 -56.20
CA ILE A 695 23.67 6.16 -56.25
C ILE A 695 24.07 5.04 -57.19
N SER A 696 25.18 5.21 -57.91
CA SER A 696 25.69 4.20 -58.84
C SER A 696 27.20 4.11 -58.76
N ILE A 697 27.75 2.91 -58.81
CA ILE A 697 29.20 2.71 -58.76
C ILE A 697 29.80 3.04 -60.13
N LEU A 698 30.59 4.11 -60.19
CA LEU A 698 31.23 4.60 -61.41
C LEU A 698 32.61 3.97 -61.59
N GLU A 699 33.37 3.89 -60.50
CA GLU A 699 34.71 3.31 -60.50
C GLU A 699 34.94 2.44 -59.27
N LYS A 700 35.77 1.41 -59.46
CA LYS A 700 36.28 0.53 -58.41
C LYS A 700 37.78 0.44 -58.58
N THR A 701 38.53 1.01 -57.65
CA THR A 701 39.99 1.10 -57.74
C THR A 701 40.64 0.35 -56.58
N PHE A 702 41.65 -0.45 -56.90
CA PHE A 702 42.42 -1.14 -55.86
C PHE A 702 43.27 -0.11 -55.11
N VAL A 703 43.06 0.00 -53.81
CA VAL A 703 43.85 0.82 -52.90
C VAL A 703 44.83 -0.11 -52.19
N PRO A 704 46.11 -0.18 -52.62
CA PRO A 704 47.07 -1.03 -51.96
C PRO A 704 47.27 -0.56 -50.52
N SER A 705 46.88 -1.39 -49.54
CA SER A 705 47.36 -1.21 -48.18
C SER A 705 48.90 -1.19 -48.22
N PRO A 706 49.57 -0.20 -47.59
CA PRO A 706 51.02 -0.20 -47.58
C PRO A 706 51.45 -1.51 -46.94
N SER A 707 52.06 -2.39 -47.75
CA SER A 707 52.37 -3.72 -47.28
C SER A 707 53.12 -3.62 -45.96
N SER A 708 52.78 -4.47 -44.99
CA SER A 708 53.50 -4.53 -43.71
C SER A 708 55.02 -4.66 -43.91
N ILE A 709 55.45 -5.15 -45.09
CA ILE A 709 56.82 -5.13 -45.61
C ILE A 709 57.39 -3.71 -45.77
N TRP A 710 56.65 -2.73 -46.29
CA TRP A 710 57.10 -1.33 -46.40
C TRP A 710 57.19 -0.64 -45.04
N LEU A 711 56.24 -0.86 -44.13
CA LEU A 711 56.33 -0.37 -42.75
C LEU A 711 57.50 -1.02 -41.99
N PHE A 712 57.71 -2.33 -42.20
CA PHE A 712 58.84 -3.07 -41.62
C PHE A 712 60.18 -2.64 -42.23
N LEU A 713 60.27 -2.42 -43.54
CA LEU A 713 61.47 -1.91 -44.22
C LEU A 713 61.78 -0.46 -43.84
N ALA A 714 60.79 0.40 -43.71
CA ALA A 714 60.96 1.77 -43.22
C ALA A 714 61.43 1.79 -41.74
N GLY A 715 60.86 0.91 -40.91
CA GLY A 715 61.32 0.69 -39.53
C GLY A 715 62.75 0.14 -39.45
N LEU A 716 63.11 -0.82 -40.32
CA LEU A 716 64.45 -1.40 -40.40
C LEU A 716 65.49 -0.39 -40.92
N LEU A 717 65.13 0.42 -41.92
CA LEU A 717 65.95 1.53 -42.41
C LEU A 717 66.12 2.64 -41.36
N GLY A 718 65.08 2.93 -40.57
CA GLY A 718 65.15 3.82 -39.41
C GLY A 718 66.10 3.30 -38.33
N LEU A 719 66.05 1.99 -38.01
CA LEU A 719 66.98 1.34 -37.09
C LEU A 719 68.43 1.34 -37.61
N ILE A 720 68.64 1.14 -38.91
CA ILE A 720 69.96 1.23 -39.56
C ILE A 720 70.50 2.67 -39.52
N ALA A 721 69.64 3.69 -39.70
CA ALA A 721 70.01 5.09 -39.61
C ALA A 721 70.41 5.51 -38.18
N VAL A 722 69.69 5.04 -37.15
CA VAL A 722 70.05 5.25 -35.73
C VAL A 722 71.37 4.55 -35.40
N ARG A 723 71.60 3.34 -35.91
CA ARG A 723 72.85 2.61 -35.69
C ARG A 723 74.06 3.25 -36.37
N ARG A 724 73.88 3.91 -37.53
CA ARG A 724 74.93 4.71 -38.19
C ARG A 724 75.24 6.02 -37.48
N LYS A 725 74.26 6.65 -36.81
CA LYS A 725 74.48 7.91 -36.07
C LYS A 725 75.33 7.69 -34.81
N ASN A 726 75.20 6.53 -34.15
CA ASN A 726 75.99 6.19 -32.96
C ASN A 726 77.41 5.65 -33.28
N ALA A 727 77.68 5.24 -34.53
CA ALA A 727 79.01 4.77 -34.96
C ALA A 727 79.91 5.91 -35.48
N LEU A 728 79.38 7.13 -35.61
CA LEU A 728 80.12 8.34 -36.01
C LEU A 728 80.39 9.28 -34.81
N SER A 729 80.08 8.84 -33.58
CA SER A 729 80.30 9.60 -32.34
C SER A 729 81.26 8.92 -31.35
N THR A 730 82.21 8.12 -31.83
CA THR A 730 83.34 7.59 -31.06
C THR A 730 84.64 7.86 -31.77
#